data_AF-A0ABD1D8U4-F1
#
_entry.id   AF-A0ABD1D8U4-F1
#
_cell.length_a   1.000
_cell.length_b   1.000
_cell.length_c   1.000
_cell.angle_alpha   90.00
_cell.angle_beta   90.00
_cell.angle_gamma   90.00
#
_symmetry.space_group_name_H-M   'P 1'
#
loop_
_entity.id
_entity.type
_entity.pdbx_description
1 polymer ?
#
loop_
_entity_poly.entity_id
_entity_poly.type
_entity_poly.pdbx_seq_one_letter_code
_entity_poly.pdbx_strand_id
1 'polypeptide(L)'
;MKLLITLLLGAAVQCSNQEKLIKRIQSLNEAAQTSIMTVIREVIEGQSLVLNQPAMENLSLDANGKHVVRLVEERDHYWSLWTRSEKSAVEAAVSTAEIGRLTASLAASKDQINKLRQESDEAAELLRKLKTEFECKNKQYQELSVKSQDWYSKAQRVSAYRDEADALRERAERAEYAEKELRSLRPKLDKLDFYCNRVKQLEEDKSALEETKKLVEGQLDRLQQRHEQLSEMEAETERYRHEITNMSQMLTTANNQIKELIEENAALQLSVPSSTAEKMDFNEHQPFARNSLSDQLTNHVKSKNIKLELENRRLQADLECLQQSPSKSSAKDLQFEERLKTMKMENSQLASSRNSLQRQLELVKQDLETLQRLHAQLNDDKAVLGSSVEELKVYNRSLKDHIQKQSNEMNLMEEKLATLTVEHTELQDDFQHIFQENDQLKNTNNSLVRQMVDLEVELKHKLERIAALEAEHTTVYQRCEMLYGMNTRLDSEKRAEREQYSNLLNQYNQLMADSLDDTKHFHENEKMYMEKINELQRLKEKLEEKILAFYGKGNNSTPSKKSKKNPLSAFTFSNLRKSLMKSTPEKEKPKATEQSDKETPDAGSIESDASSEEVFLNQLPSEREDSDFEGDYVNLRNYGARR
;
A
#
# COMPACT_ATOMS: atom_id res chain seq x y z
N MET A 1 66.15 -56.44 -19.07
CA MET A 1 64.70 -56.14 -19.08
C MET A 1 63.86 -57.38 -18.77
N LYS A 2 63.69 -58.38 -19.67
CA LYS A 2 62.79 -59.55 -19.44
C LYS A 2 62.99 -60.21 -18.06
N LEU A 3 64.22 -60.64 -17.74
CA LEU A 3 64.56 -61.26 -16.44
C LEU A 3 64.12 -60.43 -15.22
N LEU A 4 64.38 -59.12 -15.22
CA LEU A 4 64.00 -58.22 -14.13
C LEU A 4 62.48 -58.11 -13.98
N ILE A 5 61.75 -58.05 -15.10
CA ILE A 5 60.29 -57.99 -15.10
C ILE A 5 59.70 -59.31 -14.59
N THR A 6 60.25 -60.45 -15.02
CA THR A 6 59.89 -61.79 -14.53
C THR A 6 60.05 -61.89 -13.01
N LEU A 7 61.20 -61.49 -12.46
CA LEU A 7 61.48 -61.52 -11.01
C LEU A 7 60.58 -60.56 -10.22
N LEU A 8 60.36 -59.33 -10.69
CA LEU A 8 59.48 -58.36 -10.04
C LEU A 8 58.03 -58.85 -10.00
N LEU A 9 57.56 -59.49 -11.07
CA LEU A 9 56.19 -60.02 -11.18
C LEU A 9 55.97 -61.22 -10.25
N GLY A 10 56.96 -62.11 -10.14
CA GLY A 10 56.96 -63.21 -9.17
C GLY A 10 56.95 -62.69 -7.72
N ALA A 11 57.85 -61.77 -7.38
CA ALA A 11 57.93 -61.17 -6.04
C ALA A 11 56.64 -60.41 -5.66
N ALA A 12 56.01 -59.72 -6.61
CA ALA A 12 54.74 -59.04 -6.39
C ALA A 12 53.61 -60.05 -6.05
N VAL A 13 53.55 -61.19 -6.74
CA VAL A 13 52.51 -62.22 -6.50
C VAL A 13 52.80 -63.08 -5.26
N GLN A 14 54.04 -63.12 -4.76
CA GLN A 14 54.41 -63.78 -3.50
C GLN A 14 54.32 -62.87 -2.26
N CYS A 15 53.97 -61.58 -2.40
CA CYS A 15 53.89 -60.66 -1.26
C CYS A 15 52.60 -60.84 -0.43
N SER A 16 52.57 -60.28 0.79
CA SER A 16 51.41 -60.34 1.69
C SER A 16 50.10 -59.73 1.14
N ASN A 17 50.17 -58.95 0.04
CA ASN A 17 49.00 -58.39 -0.66
C ASN A 17 48.62 -59.18 -1.94
N GLN A 18 49.12 -60.42 -2.11
CA GLN A 18 48.95 -61.26 -3.32
C GLN A 18 47.53 -61.26 -3.91
N GLU A 19 46.48 -61.35 -3.10
CA GLU A 19 45.09 -61.40 -3.59
C GLU A 19 44.68 -60.18 -4.43
N LYS A 20 45.14 -58.98 -4.06
CA LYS A 20 44.81 -57.73 -4.77
C LYS A 20 45.46 -57.70 -6.16
N LEU A 21 46.65 -58.29 -6.27
CA LEU A 21 47.41 -58.36 -7.52
C LEU A 21 46.87 -59.47 -8.42
N ILE A 22 46.52 -60.64 -7.87
CA ILE A 22 45.84 -61.72 -8.60
C ILE A 22 44.51 -61.23 -9.17
N LYS A 23 43.67 -60.56 -8.37
CA LYS A 23 42.40 -59.94 -8.84
C LYS A 23 42.61 -58.92 -9.96
N ARG A 24 43.72 -58.16 -9.94
CA ARG A 24 44.07 -57.19 -11.00
C ARG A 24 44.63 -57.85 -12.26
N ILE A 25 45.34 -58.97 -12.15
CA ILE A 25 45.75 -59.77 -13.30
C ILE A 25 44.51 -60.40 -13.95
N GLN A 26 43.58 -60.93 -13.14
CA GLN A 26 42.29 -61.49 -13.59
C GLN A 26 41.36 -60.48 -14.27
N SER A 27 41.62 -59.17 -14.19
CA SER A 27 40.87 -58.14 -14.93
C SER A 27 41.48 -57.77 -16.29
N LEU A 28 42.61 -58.37 -16.68
CA LEU A 28 43.24 -58.20 -17.99
C LEU A 28 42.63 -59.16 -19.03
N ASN A 29 42.94 -58.98 -20.31
CA ASN A 29 42.49 -59.91 -21.36
C ASN A 29 43.20 -61.28 -21.24
N GLU A 30 42.52 -62.35 -21.65
CA GLU A 30 42.98 -63.75 -21.46
C GLU A 30 44.39 -64.02 -22.00
N ALA A 31 44.75 -63.41 -23.14
CA ALA A 31 46.08 -63.51 -23.72
C ALA A 31 47.18 -62.93 -22.80
N ALA A 32 46.93 -61.79 -22.16
CA ALA A 32 47.86 -61.21 -21.18
C ALA A 32 47.83 -62.00 -19.87
N GLN A 33 46.67 -62.49 -19.41
CA GLN A 33 46.58 -63.36 -18.22
C GLN A 33 47.44 -64.62 -18.39
N THR A 34 47.31 -65.31 -19.51
CA THR A 34 48.05 -66.54 -19.80
C THR A 34 49.56 -66.27 -19.90
N SER A 35 49.95 -65.17 -20.56
CA SER A 35 51.36 -64.76 -20.67
C SER A 35 51.97 -64.41 -19.31
N ILE A 36 51.26 -63.61 -18.50
CA ILE A 36 51.65 -63.25 -17.12
C ILE A 36 51.73 -64.50 -16.23
N MET A 37 50.74 -65.39 -16.30
CA MET A 37 50.74 -66.64 -15.52
C MET A 37 51.91 -67.55 -15.88
N THR A 38 52.28 -67.63 -17.16
CA THR A 38 53.46 -68.38 -17.62
C THR A 38 54.74 -67.81 -17.02
N VAL A 39 54.91 -66.48 -17.06
CA VAL A 39 56.08 -65.78 -16.50
C VAL A 39 56.15 -65.90 -14.96
N ILE A 40 55.01 -65.89 -14.27
CA ILE A 40 54.96 -66.15 -12.81
C ILE A 40 55.32 -67.61 -12.51
N ARG A 41 54.82 -68.57 -13.31
CA ARG A 41 55.11 -70.00 -13.16
C ARG A 41 56.60 -70.30 -13.34
N GLU A 42 57.27 -69.65 -14.29
CA GLU A 42 58.74 -69.72 -14.49
C GLU A 42 59.53 -69.37 -13.22
N VAL A 43 58.98 -68.57 -12.30
CA VAL A 43 59.62 -68.15 -11.02
C VAL A 43 59.19 -69.02 -9.83
N ILE A 44 57.93 -69.47 -9.80
CA ILE A 44 57.38 -70.25 -8.67
C ILE A 44 57.74 -71.74 -8.78
N GLU A 45 57.71 -72.31 -9.98
CA GLU A 45 57.98 -73.73 -10.23
C GLU A 45 59.40 -73.94 -10.81
N GLY A 46 59.96 -72.94 -11.49
CA GLY A 46 61.26 -73.02 -12.15
C GLY A 46 62.45 -72.77 -11.21
N GLN A 47 63.10 -73.85 -10.74
CA GLN A 47 64.33 -73.84 -9.94
C GLN A 47 65.59 -73.26 -10.66
N SER A 48 65.40 -72.55 -11.77
CA SER A 48 66.46 -71.96 -12.59
C SER A 48 66.67 -70.47 -12.31
N LEU A 49 65.61 -69.75 -11.94
CA LEU A 49 65.61 -68.29 -11.73
C LEU A 49 65.58 -67.90 -10.25
N VAL A 50 64.85 -68.67 -9.42
CA VAL A 50 64.77 -68.48 -7.97
C VAL A 50 64.80 -69.85 -7.29
N LEU A 51 65.58 -69.97 -6.21
CA LEU A 51 65.64 -71.17 -5.37
C LEU A 51 64.64 -71.04 -4.22
N ASN A 52 63.48 -71.67 -4.37
CA ASN A 52 62.44 -71.67 -3.35
C ASN A 52 62.80 -72.65 -2.21
N GLN A 53 62.39 -72.35 -0.98
CA GLN A 53 62.83 -73.10 0.22
C GLN A 53 62.67 -74.64 0.14
N PRO A 54 61.52 -75.21 -0.27
CA PRO A 54 61.39 -76.67 -0.43
C PRO A 54 62.21 -77.25 -1.60
N ALA A 55 62.65 -76.44 -2.56
CA ALA A 55 63.58 -76.87 -3.61
C ALA A 55 65.03 -76.91 -3.09
N MET A 56 65.40 -75.98 -2.22
CA MET A 56 66.72 -75.93 -1.56
C MET A 56 66.93 -77.12 -0.61
N GLU A 57 65.87 -77.55 0.08
CA GLU A 57 65.89 -78.72 1.00
C GLU A 57 66.02 -80.07 0.28
N ASN A 58 65.67 -80.15 -1.02
CA ASN A 58 65.69 -81.37 -1.84
C ASN A 58 66.77 -81.37 -2.93
N LEU A 59 67.70 -80.41 -2.91
CA LEU A 59 68.70 -80.22 -3.97
C LEU A 59 69.91 -81.16 -3.78
N SER A 60 70.25 -81.95 -4.81
CA SER A 60 71.47 -82.77 -4.75
C SER A 60 72.74 -81.91 -4.84
N LEU A 61 73.84 -82.39 -4.26
CA LEU A 61 75.11 -81.64 -4.22
C LEU A 61 75.64 -81.29 -5.64
N ASP A 62 75.44 -82.18 -6.61
CA ASP A 62 75.81 -81.98 -8.01
C ASP A 62 74.89 -80.97 -8.73
N ALA A 63 73.58 -80.99 -8.44
CA ALA A 63 72.65 -80.00 -8.95
C ALA A 63 72.95 -78.59 -8.41
N ASN A 64 73.31 -78.49 -7.12
CA ASN A 64 73.73 -77.25 -6.49
C ASN A 64 75.03 -76.70 -7.12
N GLY A 65 76.05 -77.56 -7.32
CA GLY A 65 77.29 -77.18 -7.99
C GLY A 65 77.06 -76.60 -9.39
N LYS A 66 76.21 -77.25 -10.21
CA LYS A 66 75.83 -76.77 -11.55
C LYS A 66 75.06 -75.44 -11.52
N HIS A 67 74.27 -75.18 -10.49
CA HIS A 67 73.58 -73.90 -10.32
C HIS A 67 74.56 -72.77 -9.99
N VAL A 68 75.49 -72.99 -9.05
CA VAL A 68 76.52 -72.00 -8.67
C VAL A 68 77.43 -71.65 -9.86
N VAL A 69 77.86 -72.64 -10.65
CA VAL A 69 78.66 -72.38 -11.87
C VAL A 69 77.91 -71.47 -12.84
N ARG A 70 76.62 -71.75 -13.13
CA ARG A 70 75.80 -70.90 -14.00
C ARG A 70 75.67 -69.47 -13.48
N LEU A 71 75.45 -69.29 -12.17
CA LEU A 71 75.37 -67.94 -11.58
C LEU A 71 76.71 -67.17 -11.69
N VAL A 72 77.85 -67.86 -11.61
CA VAL A 72 79.17 -67.26 -11.83
C VAL A 72 79.36 -66.88 -13.30
N GLU A 73 78.98 -67.75 -14.24
CA GLU A 73 79.01 -67.47 -15.68
C GLU A 73 78.09 -66.30 -16.06
N GLU A 74 76.88 -66.24 -15.52
CA GLU A 74 75.95 -65.12 -15.72
C GLU A 74 76.49 -63.81 -15.12
N ARG A 75 77.03 -63.85 -13.90
CA ARG A 75 77.71 -62.70 -13.27
C ARG A 75 78.83 -62.17 -14.16
N ASP A 76 79.69 -63.05 -14.67
CA ASP A 76 80.85 -62.68 -15.48
C ASP A 76 80.42 -62.18 -16.88
N HIS A 77 79.34 -62.73 -17.43
CA HIS A 77 78.69 -62.22 -18.64
C HIS A 77 78.13 -60.80 -18.46
N TYR A 78 77.38 -60.55 -17.39
CA TYR A 78 76.84 -59.22 -17.07
C TYR A 78 77.95 -58.21 -16.73
N TRP A 79 79.00 -58.64 -16.01
CA TRP A 79 80.19 -57.83 -15.76
C TRP A 79 80.88 -57.43 -17.08
N SER A 80 81.02 -58.37 -18.02
CA SER A 80 81.62 -58.13 -19.33
C SER A 80 80.80 -57.16 -20.18
N LEU A 81 79.47 -57.32 -20.19
CA LEU A 81 78.53 -56.38 -20.81
C LEU A 81 78.61 -54.97 -20.22
N TRP A 82 78.63 -54.87 -18.89
CA TRP A 82 78.73 -53.59 -18.18
C TRP A 82 80.07 -52.88 -18.47
N THR A 83 81.18 -53.60 -18.35
CA THR A 83 82.53 -53.09 -18.65
C THR A 83 82.67 -52.68 -20.13
N ARG A 84 82.00 -53.38 -21.05
CA ARG A 84 81.94 -53.01 -22.46
C ARG A 84 81.05 -51.78 -22.71
N SER A 85 80.00 -51.57 -21.91
CA SER A 85 79.18 -50.36 -21.95
C SER A 85 79.96 -49.14 -21.45
N GLU A 86 80.73 -49.26 -20.37
CA GLU A 86 81.59 -48.18 -19.89
C GLU A 86 82.73 -47.88 -20.89
N LYS A 87 83.43 -48.90 -21.40
CA LYS A 87 84.50 -48.69 -22.40
C LYS A 87 83.98 -48.09 -23.70
N SER A 88 82.81 -48.52 -24.18
CA SER A 88 82.19 -47.90 -25.37
C SER A 88 81.73 -46.46 -25.14
N ALA A 89 81.40 -46.07 -23.90
CA ALA A 89 81.07 -44.70 -23.56
C ALA A 89 82.31 -43.80 -23.37
N VAL A 90 83.46 -44.39 -23.02
CA VAL A 90 84.74 -43.66 -22.83
C VAL A 90 85.52 -43.52 -24.14
N GLU A 91 85.59 -44.57 -24.98
CA GLU A 91 86.40 -44.54 -26.21
C GLU A 91 85.68 -43.86 -27.40
N ALA A 92 84.35 -43.83 -27.42
CA ALA A 92 83.59 -43.06 -28.43
C ALA A 92 83.51 -41.54 -28.11
N ALA A 93 83.98 -41.11 -26.93
CA ALA A 93 83.74 -39.76 -26.43
C ALA A 93 84.94 -38.80 -26.53
N VAL A 94 86.11 -39.22 -27.04
CA VAL A 94 87.32 -38.36 -27.08
C VAL A 94 87.76 -38.02 -28.51
N SER A 95 86.85 -37.37 -29.24
CA SER A 95 87.26 -36.14 -29.92
C SER A 95 86.87 -34.96 -29.02
N THR A 96 87.81 -34.08 -28.69
CA THR A 96 87.53 -32.89 -27.88
C THR A 96 86.48 -31.98 -28.51
N ALA A 97 86.37 -32.02 -29.85
CA ALA A 97 85.31 -31.38 -30.62
C ALA A 97 83.90 -31.93 -30.31
N GLU A 98 83.74 -33.23 -30.08
CA GLU A 98 82.43 -33.84 -29.84
C GLU A 98 81.92 -33.59 -28.42
N ILE A 99 82.80 -33.65 -27.41
CA ILE A 99 82.46 -33.17 -26.05
C ILE A 99 82.06 -31.69 -26.10
N GLY A 100 82.81 -30.86 -26.84
CA GLY A 100 82.48 -29.45 -27.04
C GLY A 100 81.10 -29.26 -27.69
N ARG A 101 80.81 -30.01 -28.76
CA ARG A 101 79.52 -30.00 -29.46
C ARG A 101 78.35 -30.44 -28.58
N LEU A 102 78.51 -31.51 -27.81
CA LEU A 102 77.48 -31.99 -26.87
C LEU A 102 77.27 -31.01 -25.71
N THR A 103 78.35 -30.39 -25.21
CA THR A 103 78.26 -29.35 -24.17
C THR A 103 77.56 -28.10 -24.68
N ALA A 104 77.85 -27.65 -25.91
CA ALA A 104 77.17 -26.54 -26.56
C ALA A 104 75.69 -26.85 -26.85
N SER A 105 75.37 -28.07 -27.28
CA SER A 105 73.98 -28.54 -27.48
C SER A 105 73.21 -28.64 -26.15
N LEU A 106 73.88 -29.06 -25.07
CA LEU A 106 73.33 -29.07 -23.71
C LEU A 106 73.13 -27.65 -23.16
N ALA A 107 74.02 -26.70 -23.47
CA ALA A 107 73.83 -25.29 -23.15
C ALA A 107 72.62 -24.73 -23.92
N ALA A 108 72.57 -24.92 -25.25
CA ALA A 108 71.46 -24.45 -26.08
C ALA A 108 70.09 -25.03 -25.67
N SER A 109 70.04 -26.31 -25.27
CA SER A 109 68.80 -26.92 -24.75
C SER A 109 68.43 -26.42 -23.36
N LYS A 110 69.40 -26.13 -22.48
CA LYS A 110 69.14 -25.45 -21.20
C LYS A 110 68.64 -24.03 -21.40
N ASP A 111 69.23 -23.27 -22.32
CA ASP A 111 68.79 -21.92 -22.67
C ASP A 111 67.37 -21.94 -23.26
N GLN A 112 67.04 -22.93 -24.10
CA GLN A 112 65.69 -23.12 -24.61
C GLN A 112 64.68 -23.49 -23.52
N ILE A 113 65.06 -24.34 -22.56
CA ILE A 113 64.23 -24.65 -21.38
C ILE A 113 64.00 -23.40 -20.51
N ASN A 114 65.03 -22.56 -20.34
CA ASN A 114 64.92 -21.31 -19.58
C ASN A 114 64.00 -20.31 -20.28
N LYS A 115 64.08 -20.17 -21.62
CA LYS A 115 63.14 -19.35 -22.41
C LYS A 115 61.70 -19.85 -22.27
N LEU A 116 61.45 -21.14 -22.47
CA LEU A 116 60.11 -21.73 -22.34
C LEU A 116 59.54 -21.59 -20.90
N ARG A 117 60.40 -21.59 -19.87
CA ARG A 117 59.99 -21.27 -18.49
C ARG A 117 59.60 -19.80 -18.34
N GLN A 118 60.43 -18.88 -18.83
CA GLN A 118 60.12 -17.45 -18.82
C GLN A 118 58.81 -17.16 -19.57
N GLU A 119 58.62 -17.71 -20.77
CA GLU A 119 57.38 -17.59 -21.55
C GLU A 119 56.16 -18.15 -20.78
N SER A 120 56.33 -19.26 -20.04
CA SER A 120 55.29 -19.83 -19.18
C SER A 120 54.96 -18.94 -17.97
N ASP A 121 55.98 -18.34 -17.34
CA ASP A 121 55.82 -17.45 -16.19
C ASP A 121 55.16 -16.13 -16.62
N GLU A 122 55.57 -15.56 -17.76
CA GLU A 122 54.94 -14.39 -18.39
C GLU A 122 53.49 -14.65 -18.77
N ALA A 123 53.19 -15.81 -19.37
CA ALA A 123 51.82 -16.23 -19.67
C ALA A 123 50.96 -16.41 -18.40
N ALA A 124 51.53 -16.96 -17.32
CA ALA A 124 50.85 -17.11 -16.03
C ALA A 124 50.57 -15.73 -15.39
N GLU A 125 51.50 -14.78 -15.49
CA GLU A 125 51.27 -13.40 -15.06
C GLU A 125 50.17 -12.69 -15.85
N LEU A 126 50.17 -12.82 -17.18
CA LEU A 126 49.14 -12.24 -18.04
C LEU A 126 47.76 -12.83 -17.72
N LEU A 127 47.67 -14.16 -17.53
CA LEU A 127 46.44 -14.83 -17.10
C LEU A 127 45.97 -14.32 -15.74
N ARG A 128 46.88 -14.10 -14.78
CA ARG A 128 46.55 -13.51 -13.48
C ARG A 128 46.00 -12.08 -13.61
N LYS A 129 46.63 -11.24 -14.43
CA LYS A 129 46.19 -9.84 -14.70
C LYS A 129 44.78 -9.82 -15.29
N LEU A 130 44.56 -10.57 -16.39
CA LEU A 130 43.25 -10.71 -17.04
C LEU A 130 42.17 -11.27 -16.11
N LYS A 131 42.51 -12.24 -15.24
CA LYS A 131 41.58 -12.76 -14.24
C LYS A 131 41.16 -11.69 -13.23
N THR A 132 42.10 -10.90 -12.70
CA THR A 132 41.77 -9.79 -11.77
C THR A 132 40.96 -8.67 -12.44
N GLU A 133 41.22 -8.38 -13.72
CA GLU A 133 40.44 -7.42 -14.51
C GLU A 133 39.01 -7.93 -14.75
N PHE A 134 38.85 -9.21 -15.10
CA PHE A 134 37.54 -9.85 -15.26
C PHE A 134 36.76 -9.85 -13.94
N GLU A 135 37.38 -10.18 -12.81
CA GLU A 135 36.75 -10.12 -11.48
C GLU A 135 36.32 -8.69 -11.11
N CYS A 136 37.13 -7.68 -11.43
CA CYS A 136 36.78 -6.27 -11.26
C CYS A 136 35.57 -5.86 -12.14
N LYS A 137 35.59 -6.24 -13.42
CA LYS A 137 34.49 -5.94 -14.37
C LYS A 137 33.21 -6.68 -14.00
N ASN A 138 33.29 -7.91 -13.51
CA ASN A 138 32.14 -8.66 -13.03
C ASN A 138 31.50 -8.01 -11.79
N LYS A 139 32.30 -7.47 -10.85
CA LYS A 139 31.77 -6.67 -9.72
C LYS A 139 31.06 -5.41 -10.21
N GLN A 140 31.68 -4.65 -11.13
CA GLN A 140 31.06 -3.46 -11.74
C GLN A 140 29.73 -3.81 -12.44
N TYR A 141 29.66 -4.93 -13.16
CA TYR A 141 28.43 -5.41 -13.79
C TYR A 141 27.36 -5.80 -12.76
N GLN A 142 27.73 -6.48 -11.66
CA GLN A 142 26.81 -6.82 -10.58
C GLN A 142 26.23 -5.57 -9.91
N GLU A 143 27.06 -4.57 -9.61
CA GLU A 143 26.59 -3.28 -9.07
C GLU A 143 25.64 -2.55 -10.01
N LEU A 144 25.95 -2.52 -11.32
CA LEU A 144 25.07 -1.91 -12.32
C LEU A 144 23.76 -2.68 -12.50
N SER A 145 23.79 -4.01 -12.41
CA SER A 145 22.61 -4.87 -12.46
C SER A 145 21.66 -4.58 -11.27
N VAL A 146 22.19 -4.51 -10.04
CA VAL A 146 21.41 -4.14 -8.85
C VAL A 146 20.82 -2.72 -9.00
N LYS A 147 21.64 -1.73 -9.39
CA LYS A 147 21.17 -0.36 -9.64
C LYS A 147 20.06 -0.33 -10.70
N SER A 148 20.17 -1.12 -11.77
CA SER A 148 19.13 -1.24 -12.80
C SER A 148 17.81 -1.81 -12.25
N GLN A 149 17.89 -2.81 -11.36
CA GLN A 149 16.72 -3.37 -10.69
C GLN A 149 16.05 -2.36 -9.74
N ASP A 150 16.84 -1.54 -9.04
CA ASP A 150 16.34 -0.45 -8.19
C ASP A 150 15.64 0.64 -9.01
N TRP A 151 16.20 1.02 -10.17
CA TRP A 151 15.57 1.96 -11.09
C TRP A 151 14.24 1.43 -11.64
N TYR A 152 14.18 0.14 -12.02
CA TYR A 152 12.94 -0.50 -12.44
C TYR A 152 11.88 -0.51 -11.33
N SER A 153 12.28 -0.84 -10.09
CA SER A 153 11.40 -0.84 -8.92
C SER A 153 10.96 0.57 -8.49
N LYS A 154 11.75 1.61 -8.79
CA LYS A 154 11.33 3.03 -8.67
C LYS A 154 10.33 3.40 -9.77
N ALA A 155 10.58 3.02 -11.02
CA ALA A 155 9.67 3.28 -12.13
C ALA A 155 8.29 2.64 -11.94
N GLN A 156 8.22 1.40 -11.43
CA GLN A 156 6.96 0.73 -11.07
C GLN A 156 6.18 1.52 -10.01
N ARG A 157 6.83 1.99 -8.95
CA ARG A 157 6.18 2.84 -7.93
C ARG A 157 5.67 4.16 -8.50
N VAL A 158 6.45 4.81 -9.38
CA VAL A 158 6.02 6.03 -10.08
C VAL A 158 4.81 5.77 -10.99
N SER A 159 4.68 4.58 -11.59
CA SER A 159 3.46 4.20 -12.32
C SER A 159 2.26 4.12 -11.39
N ALA A 160 2.37 3.40 -10.26
CA ALA A 160 1.29 3.28 -9.29
C ALA A 160 0.83 4.65 -8.74
N TYR A 161 1.77 5.57 -8.45
CA TYR A 161 1.42 6.93 -8.02
C TYR A 161 0.74 7.77 -9.11
N ARG A 162 0.99 7.48 -10.41
CA ARG A 162 0.24 8.11 -11.51
C ARG A 162 -1.19 7.57 -11.56
N ASP A 163 -1.36 6.26 -11.48
CA ASP A 163 -2.68 5.62 -11.47
C ASP A 163 -3.54 6.13 -10.29
N GLU A 164 -2.93 6.31 -9.11
CA GLU A 164 -3.56 6.92 -7.94
C GLU A 164 -3.91 8.41 -8.16
N ALA A 165 -3.00 9.21 -8.72
CA ALA A 165 -3.25 10.61 -9.04
C ALA A 165 -4.37 10.78 -10.09
N ASP A 166 -4.49 9.83 -11.04
CA ASP A 166 -5.54 9.81 -12.06
C ASP A 166 -6.90 9.50 -11.41
N ALA A 167 -6.96 8.50 -10.52
CA ALA A 167 -8.16 8.19 -9.74
C ALA A 167 -8.60 9.35 -8.82
N LEU A 168 -7.65 10.09 -8.23
CA LEU A 168 -7.94 11.29 -7.43
C LEU A 168 -8.46 12.45 -8.30
N ARG A 169 -7.93 12.65 -9.51
CA ARG A 169 -8.45 13.65 -10.46
C ARG A 169 -9.88 13.35 -10.88
N GLU A 170 -10.18 12.10 -11.23
CA GLU A 170 -11.54 11.70 -11.62
C GLU A 170 -12.54 11.88 -10.45
N ARG A 171 -12.12 11.59 -9.21
CA ARG A 171 -12.94 11.87 -8.00
C ARG A 171 -13.18 13.38 -7.80
N ALA A 172 -12.18 14.22 -8.04
CA ALA A 172 -12.32 15.68 -7.95
C ALA A 172 -13.29 16.23 -9.00
N GLU A 173 -13.19 15.77 -10.26
CA GLU A 173 -14.14 16.14 -11.33
C GLU A 173 -15.58 15.74 -11.00
N ARG A 174 -15.79 14.52 -10.44
CA ARG A 174 -17.11 14.08 -9.96
C ARG A 174 -17.63 14.94 -8.81
N ALA A 175 -16.77 15.36 -7.87
CA ALA A 175 -17.15 16.27 -6.79
C ALA A 175 -17.53 17.66 -7.33
N GLU A 176 -16.75 18.24 -8.24
CA GLU A 176 -17.09 19.50 -8.89
C GLU A 176 -18.44 19.45 -9.62
N TYR A 177 -18.74 18.34 -10.30
CA TYR A 177 -20.02 18.15 -10.97
C TYR A 177 -21.18 18.15 -9.96
N ALA A 178 -21.05 17.40 -8.86
CA ALA A 178 -22.04 17.40 -7.78
C ALA A 178 -22.21 18.80 -7.14
N GLU A 179 -21.12 19.56 -6.95
CA GLU A 179 -21.22 20.95 -6.49
C GLU A 179 -21.93 21.86 -7.50
N LYS A 180 -21.69 21.69 -8.81
CA LYS A 180 -22.39 22.45 -9.87
C LYS A 180 -23.89 22.15 -9.84
N GLU A 181 -24.29 20.89 -9.65
CA GLU A 181 -25.70 20.52 -9.47
C GLU A 181 -26.29 21.13 -8.19
N LEU A 182 -25.62 21.02 -7.04
CA LEU A 182 -26.05 21.63 -5.77
C LEU A 182 -26.22 23.15 -5.88
N ARG A 183 -25.26 23.85 -6.52
CA ARG A 183 -25.36 25.29 -6.82
C ARG A 183 -26.59 25.61 -7.67
N SER A 184 -26.97 24.74 -8.62
CA SER A 184 -28.17 24.92 -9.46
C SER A 184 -29.49 24.62 -8.75
N LEU A 185 -29.47 23.76 -7.72
CA LEU A 185 -30.64 23.37 -6.95
C LEU A 185 -30.94 24.34 -5.81
N ARG A 186 -29.92 24.98 -5.23
CA ARG A 186 -30.06 25.98 -4.15
C ARG A 186 -31.11 27.07 -4.43
N PRO A 187 -31.10 27.80 -5.58
CA PRO A 187 -32.13 28.80 -5.89
C PRO A 187 -33.52 28.22 -6.20
N LYS A 188 -33.65 26.89 -6.36
CA LYS A 188 -34.96 26.22 -6.44
C LYS A 188 -35.50 25.94 -5.04
N LEU A 189 -34.62 25.56 -4.09
CA LEU A 189 -34.96 25.41 -2.68
C LEU A 189 -35.39 26.76 -2.09
N ASP A 190 -34.62 27.84 -2.31
CA ASP A 190 -34.96 29.19 -1.85
C ASP A 190 -36.36 29.65 -2.33
N LYS A 191 -36.78 29.24 -3.54
CA LYS A 191 -38.13 29.48 -4.08
C LYS A 191 -39.19 28.63 -3.41
N LEU A 192 -38.91 27.36 -3.12
CA LEU A 192 -39.83 26.48 -2.38
C LEU A 192 -40.04 27.00 -0.96
N ASP A 193 -38.99 27.47 -0.28
CA ASP A 193 -39.08 28.08 1.05
C ASP A 193 -39.91 29.38 1.02
N PHE A 194 -39.71 30.23 -0.01
CA PHE A 194 -40.57 31.39 -0.24
C PHE A 194 -42.05 31.01 -0.41
N TYR A 195 -42.36 30.00 -1.23
CA TYR A 195 -43.75 29.55 -1.41
C TYR A 195 -44.33 28.89 -0.14
N CYS A 196 -43.54 28.13 0.61
CA CYS A 196 -43.94 27.55 1.89
C CYS A 196 -44.33 28.63 2.91
N ASN A 197 -43.49 29.67 3.05
CA ASN A 197 -43.78 30.81 3.91
C ASN A 197 -44.98 31.63 3.42
N ARG A 198 -45.14 31.77 2.09
CA ARG A 198 -46.31 32.43 1.48
C ARG A 198 -47.62 31.67 1.72
N VAL A 199 -47.59 30.33 1.70
CA VAL A 199 -48.76 29.50 2.04
C VAL A 199 -49.12 29.67 3.51
N LYS A 200 -48.16 29.56 4.43
CA LYS A 200 -48.40 29.79 5.87
C LYS A 200 -49.03 31.16 6.15
N GLN A 201 -48.51 32.22 5.53
CA GLN A 201 -49.09 33.57 5.65
C GLN A 201 -50.55 33.61 5.17
N LEU A 202 -50.87 32.95 4.04
CA LEU A 202 -52.24 32.87 3.53
C LEU A 202 -53.16 32.01 4.42
N GLU A 203 -52.63 31.02 5.12
CA GLU A 203 -53.37 30.23 6.12
C GLU A 203 -53.68 31.06 7.38
N GLU A 204 -52.71 31.87 7.85
CA GLU A 204 -52.90 32.85 8.93
C GLU A 204 -53.94 33.93 8.55
N ASP A 205 -53.79 34.55 7.38
CA ASP A 205 -54.75 35.53 6.83
C ASP A 205 -56.17 34.92 6.72
N LYS A 206 -56.26 33.68 6.21
CA LYS A 206 -57.54 32.95 6.11
C LYS A 206 -58.14 32.69 7.49
N SER A 207 -57.34 32.29 8.49
CA SER A 207 -57.84 32.05 9.84
C SER A 207 -58.39 33.32 10.48
N ALA A 208 -57.71 34.46 10.31
CA ALA A 208 -58.20 35.77 10.77
C ALA A 208 -59.49 36.20 10.05
N LEU A 209 -59.62 35.91 8.75
CA LEU A 209 -60.85 36.13 8.00
C LEU A 209 -62.01 35.24 8.49
N GLU A 210 -61.75 33.99 8.86
CA GLU A 210 -62.76 33.11 9.46
C GLU A 210 -63.20 33.57 10.86
N GLU A 211 -62.29 34.13 11.68
CA GLU A 211 -62.63 34.72 12.97
C GLU A 211 -63.47 36.00 12.84
N THR A 212 -63.07 36.92 11.95
CA THR A 212 -63.84 38.14 11.69
C THR A 212 -65.20 37.83 11.07
N LYS A 213 -65.30 36.82 10.20
CA LYS A 213 -66.58 36.30 9.70
C LYS A 213 -67.48 35.82 10.85
N LYS A 214 -67.00 34.93 11.73
CA LYS A 214 -67.75 34.43 12.90
C LYS A 214 -68.22 35.57 13.82
N LEU A 215 -67.39 36.61 13.99
CA LEU A 215 -67.76 37.78 14.77
C LEU A 215 -68.91 38.57 14.14
N VAL A 216 -68.92 38.73 12.81
CA VAL A 216 -69.99 39.41 12.06
C VAL A 216 -71.27 38.57 12.02
N GLU A 217 -71.18 37.26 11.81
CA GLU A 217 -72.32 36.33 11.91
C GLU A 217 -72.96 36.44 13.32
N GLY A 218 -72.15 36.35 14.37
CA GLY A 218 -72.63 36.56 15.74
C GLY A 218 -73.05 37.99 16.07
N GLN A 219 -72.82 38.99 15.22
CA GLN A 219 -73.45 40.33 15.33
C GLN A 219 -74.80 40.36 14.60
N LEU A 220 -74.91 39.70 13.44
CA LEU A 220 -76.15 39.55 12.69
C LEU A 220 -77.21 38.82 13.51
N ASP A 221 -76.86 37.69 14.14
CA ASP A 221 -77.77 36.93 15.02
C ASP A 221 -78.31 37.80 16.17
N ARG A 222 -77.45 38.64 16.77
CA ARG A 222 -77.84 39.59 17.83
C ARG A 222 -78.74 40.72 17.32
N LEU A 223 -78.63 41.11 16.04
CA LEU A 223 -79.55 42.06 15.41
C LEU A 223 -80.88 41.39 15.04
N GLN A 224 -80.86 40.14 14.57
CA GLN A 224 -82.07 39.35 14.29
C GLN A 224 -82.88 39.12 15.58
N GLN A 225 -82.27 38.66 16.67
CA GLN A 225 -82.93 38.51 17.97
C GLN A 225 -83.55 39.82 18.48
N ARG A 226 -82.87 40.96 18.29
CA ARG A 226 -83.44 42.28 18.62
C ARG A 226 -84.62 42.65 17.72
N HIS A 227 -84.57 42.28 16.44
CA HIS A 227 -85.67 42.52 15.52
C HIS A 227 -86.88 41.64 15.84
N GLU A 228 -86.69 40.38 16.21
CA GLU A 228 -87.74 39.49 16.72
C GLU A 228 -88.39 40.08 17.98
N GLN A 229 -87.59 40.50 18.96
CA GLN A 229 -88.09 41.19 20.17
C GLN A 229 -88.88 42.46 19.83
N LEU A 230 -88.41 43.29 18.88
CA LEU A 230 -89.16 44.46 18.42
C LEU A 230 -90.48 44.07 17.75
N SER A 231 -90.48 43.01 16.93
CA SER A 231 -91.70 42.51 16.28
C SER A 231 -92.71 41.93 17.28
N GLU A 232 -92.25 41.31 18.37
CA GLU A 232 -93.12 40.87 19.48
C GLU A 232 -93.75 42.07 20.18
N MET A 233 -92.95 43.09 20.54
CA MET A 233 -93.45 44.33 21.17
C MET A 233 -94.38 45.13 20.25
N GLU A 234 -94.14 45.13 18.94
CA GLU A 234 -95.04 45.72 17.93
C GLU A 234 -96.38 44.96 17.88
N ALA A 235 -96.35 43.62 17.89
CA ALA A 235 -97.57 42.80 17.93
C ALA A 235 -98.37 42.99 19.23
N GLU A 236 -97.71 43.14 20.39
CA GLU A 236 -98.38 43.51 21.65
C GLU A 236 -98.98 44.91 21.59
N THR A 237 -98.24 45.89 21.07
CA THR A 237 -98.74 47.26 20.87
C THR A 237 -99.99 47.28 19.99
N GLU A 238 -100.00 46.47 18.93
CA GLU A 238 -101.14 46.38 18.02
C GLU A 238 -102.34 45.64 18.66
N ARG A 239 -102.11 44.63 19.51
CA ARG A 239 -103.18 44.02 20.34
C ARG A 239 -103.81 45.05 21.28
N TYR A 240 -103.02 45.83 22.01
CA TYR A 240 -103.54 46.88 22.89
C TYR A 240 -104.30 47.97 22.12
N ARG A 241 -103.87 48.34 20.91
CA ARG A 241 -104.63 49.23 20.01
C ARG A 241 -105.98 48.65 19.61
N HIS A 242 -106.05 47.35 19.29
CA HIS A 242 -107.31 46.67 19.00
C HIS A 242 -108.24 46.62 20.22
N GLU A 243 -107.72 46.33 21.41
CA GLU A 243 -108.49 46.35 22.66
C GLU A 243 -109.05 47.75 22.97
N ILE A 244 -108.22 48.80 22.86
CA ILE A 244 -108.66 50.20 23.02
C ILE A 244 -109.73 50.56 21.98
N THR A 245 -109.57 50.11 20.73
CA THR A 245 -110.55 50.36 19.66
C THR A 245 -111.87 49.66 19.95
N ASN A 246 -111.85 48.40 20.38
CA ASN A 246 -113.04 47.64 20.78
C ASN A 246 -113.74 48.29 21.98
N MET A 247 -113.00 48.68 23.02
CA MET A 247 -113.55 49.39 24.17
C MET A 247 -114.12 50.76 23.78
N SER A 248 -113.49 51.47 22.86
CA SER A 248 -114.01 52.73 22.31
C SER A 248 -115.30 52.51 21.51
N GLN A 249 -115.38 51.46 20.70
CA GLN A 249 -116.60 51.06 20.01
C GLN A 249 -117.72 50.72 21.01
N MET A 250 -117.43 49.92 22.04
CA MET A 250 -118.37 49.59 23.12
C MET A 250 -118.84 50.84 23.89
N LEU A 251 -117.96 51.82 24.10
CA LEU A 251 -118.36 53.12 24.66
C LEU A 251 -119.23 53.92 23.69
N THR A 252 -118.97 53.89 22.38
CA THR A 252 -119.85 54.57 21.40
C THR A 252 -121.22 53.90 21.28
N THR A 253 -121.31 52.56 21.31
CA THR A 253 -122.60 51.85 21.27
C THR A 253 -123.38 52.06 22.57
N ALA A 254 -122.72 52.00 23.74
CA ALA A 254 -123.35 52.35 25.01
C ALA A 254 -123.82 53.82 25.05
N ASN A 255 -123.02 54.77 24.55
CA ASN A 255 -123.44 56.17 24.44
C ASN A 255 -124.61 56.36 23.46
N ASN A 256 -124.67 55.59 22.37
CA ASN A 256 -125.80 55.62 21.44
C ASN A 256 -127.05 55.00 22.08
N GLN A 257 -126.94 53.88 22.80
CA GLN A 257 -128.05 53.31 23.59
C GLN A 257 -128.54 54.29 24.67
N ILE A 258 -127.63 55.02 25.32
CA ILE A 258 -128.01 56.08 26.28
C ILE A 258 -128.75 57.21 25.57
N LYS A 259 -128.34 57.62 24.36
CA LYS A 259 -129.09 58.61 23.55
C LYS A 259 -130.47 58.08 23.15
N GLU A 260 -130.56 56.85 22.65
CA GLU A 260 -131.81 56.18 22.29
C GLU A 260 -132.75 56.10 23.50
N LEU A 261 -132.26 55.73 24.68
CA LEU A 261 -133.05 55.71 25.93
C LEU A 261 -133.40 57.11 26.45
N ILE A 262 -132.64 58.15 26.12
CA ILE A 262 -132.98 59.56 26.41
C ILE A 262 -134.04 60.06 25.42
N GLU A 263 -133.95 59.69 24.15
CA GLU A 263 -134.95 59.99 23.12
C GLU A 263 -136.28 59.26 23.42
N GLU A 264 -136.21 58.00 23.86
CA GLU A 264 -137.35 57.22 24.33
C GLU A 264 -137.92 57.81 25.64
N ASN A 265 -137.10 58.20 26.61
CA ASN A 265 -137.58 58.93 27.79
C ASN A 265 -138.19 60.28 27.44
N ALA A 266 -137.66 61.01 26.45
CA ALA A 266 -138.22 62.28 26.00
C ALA A 266 -139.58 62.07 25.29
N ALA A 267 -139.72 61.00 24.51
CA ALA A 267 -140.99 60.59 23.94
C ALA A 267 -142.01 60.17 25.03
N LEU A 268 -141.58 59.41 26.02
CA LEU A 268 -142.40 59.01 27.18
C LEU A 268 -142.70 60.18 28.14
N GLN A 269 -141.92 61.25 28.13
CA GLN A 269 -142.23 62.49 28.85
C GLN A 269 -143.18 63.42 28.08
N LEU A 270 -143.38 63.21 26.78
CA LEU A 270 -144.32 63.95 25.94
C LEU A 270 -145.72 63.29 25.86
N SER A 271 -145.90 62.10 26.43
CA SER A 271 -147.20 61.48 26.70
C SER A 271 -147.10 60.67 28.00
N VAL A 272 -147.79 61.01 29.09
CA VAL A 272 -149.26 61.00 29.23
C VAL A 272 -149.68 61.82 30.47
N PRO A 273 -150.89 62.40 30.47
CA PRO A 273 -151.76 62.18 31.63
C PRO A 273 -153.16 61.65 31.25
N SER A 274 -153.72 60.81 32.13
CA SER A 274 -155.14 60.42 32.24
C SER A 274 -155.65 59.13 31.53
N SER A 275 -155.78 58.07 32.34
CA SER A 275 -156.93 57.14 32.46
C SER A 275 -157.12 55.93 31.54
N THR A 276 -156.82 54.74 32.10
CA THR A 276 -157.65 53.51 32.16
C THR A 276 -158.51 53.05 30.96
N ALA A 277 -158.16 51.90 30.37
CA ALA A 277 -159.11 50.85 29.95
C ALA A 277 -158.37 49.52 29.63
N GLU A 278 -159.01 48.38 29.88
CA GLU A 278 -158.50 47.03 29.58
C GLU A 278 -158.93 46.53 28.17
N LYS A 279 -158.11 45.68 27.52
CA LYS A 279 -158.53 44.47 26.77
C LYS A 279 -157.34 43.66 26.18
N MET A 280 -157.62 42.40 25.83
CA MET A 280 -156.69 41.37 25.30
C MET A 280 -156.43 41.57 23.78
N ASP A 281 -155.52 40.89 23.05
CA ASP A 281 -155.33 39.42 22.99
C ASP A 281 -154.06 38.93 22.22
N PHE A 282 -153.67 37.67 22.51
CA PHE A 282 -152.86 36.66 21.75
C PHE A 282 -151.43 36.83 21.15
N ASN A 283 -150.62 35.76 21.43
CA ASN A 283 -149.59 35.07 20.62
C ASN A 283 -148.21 35.72 20.31
N GLU A 284 -147.08 35.00 20.25
CA GLU A 284 -146.79 33.56 20.53
C GLU A 284 -145.28 33.31 20.84
N HIS A 285 -144.95 32.08 21.29
CA HIS A 285 -143.62 31.43 21.30
C HIS A 285 -142.58 31.77 22.40
N GLN A 286 -142.82 31.15 23.56
CA GLN A 286 -141.87 30.26 24.27
C GLN A 286 -141.22 29.18 23.35
N PRO A 287 -140.25 28.32 23.80
CA PRO A 287 -139.79 28.14 25.19
C PRO A 287 -138.27 28.01 25.45
N PHE A 288 -137.98 28.10 26.74
CA PHE A 288 -136.75 27.73 27.43
C PHE A 288 -136.67 26.23 27.82
N ALA A 289 -135.45 25.81 28.19
CA ALA A 289 -135.10 24.98 29.36
C ALA A 289 -135.50 23.49 29.51
N ARG A 290 -134.45 22.70 29.83
CA ARG A 290 -134.23 21.99 31.12
C ARG A 290 -135.43 21.58 31.99
N ASN A 291 -135.45 20.26 32.26
CA ASN A 291 -135.50 19.61 33.60
C ASN A 291 -136.80 19.45 34.43
N SER A 292 -136.96 18.19 34.88
CA SER A 292 -137.30 17.76 36.26
C SER A 292 -138.76 17.61 36.76
N LEU A 293 -139.24 16.35 36.67
CA LEU A 293 -139.81 15.50 37.76
C LEU A 293 -141.01 15.94 38.64
N SER A 294 -141.98 15.00 38.67
CA SER A 294 -142.72 14.46 39.84
C SER A 294 -144.13 15.00 40.18
N ASP A 295 -145.13 14.15 39.86
CA ASP A 295 -146.17 13.57 40.75
C ASP A 295 -147.06 14.45 41.69
N GLN A 296 -148.29 14.11 42.07
CA GLN A 296 -149.35 13.19 41.58
C GLN A 296 -150.63 13.47 42.42
N LEU A 297 -151.83 13.45 41.81
CA LEU A 297 -153.13 13.11 42.45
C LEU A 297 -153.62 14.06 43.60
N THR A 298 -154.88 14.13 44.07
CA THR A 298 -156.12 13.34 43.91
C THR A 298 -157.37 14.18 44.26
N ASN A 299 -158.56 13.68 43.84
CA ASN A 299 -159.81 13.55 44.63
C ASN A 299 -160.98 14.58 44.58
N HIS A 300 -162.13 13.98 44.20
CA HIS A 300 -163.44 13.97 44.90
C HIS A 300 -164.49 15.09 44.67
N VAL A 301 -165.83 14.85 44.72
CA VAL A 301 -166.68 13.65 44.40
C VAL A 301 -168.20 13.96 44.54
N LYS A 302 -169.07 13.32 43.72
CA LYS A 302 -170.53 13.02 43.95
C LYS A 302 -171.52 14.21 44.11
N SER A 303 -172.85 14.08 43.98
CA SER A 303 -173.79 13.09 43.35
C SER A 303 -175.24 13.61 43.43
N LYS A 304 -176.15 13.15 42.54
CA LYS A 304 -177.58 12.79 42.76
C LYS A 304 -178.34 12.69 41.41
N ASN A 305 -179.32 11.81 41.18
CA ASN A 305 -179.74 10.59 41.89
C ASN A 305 -180.63 9.69 40.99
N ILE A 306 -180.38 8.38 41.05
CA ILE A 306 -181.32 7.23 40.97
C ILE A 306 -182.75 7.48 40.42
N LYS A 307 -183.11 6.73 39.37
CA LYS A 307 -184.30 5.85 39.37
C LYS A 307 -183.93 4.46 38.85
N LEU A 308 -183.38 3.66 39.76
CA LEU A 308 -183.59 2.21 39.75
C LEU A 308 -185.10 1.94 39.87
N GLU A 309 -185.49 0.69 39.61
CA GLU A 309 -186.81 0.15 39.96
C GLU A 309 -187.98 0.87 39.24
N LEU A 310 -188.66 0.25 38.28
CA LEU A 310 -189.08 -1.13 38.29
C LEU A 310 -189.19 -1.67 36.87
N GLU A 311 -188.72 -2.90 36.70
CA GLU A 311 -189.65 -3.97 36.34
C GLU A 311 -190.45 -3.86 35.03
N ASN A 312 -189.97 -3.09 34.05
CA ASN A 312 -189.98 -3.57 32.65
C ASN A 312 -188.89 -4.63 32.41
N ARG A 313 -188.78 -5.49 33.42
CA ARG A 313 -188.27 -6.86 33.43
C ARG A 313 -188.82 -7.62 32.23
N ARG A 314 -188.11 -8.71 31.92
CA ARG A 314 -188.66 -10.00 31.48
C ARG A 314 -189.25 -10.14 30.07
N LEU A 315 -189.73 -9.12 29.38
CA LEU A 315 -190.33 -9.32 28.05
C LEU A 315 -189.37 -9.11 26.85
N GLN A 316 -188.12 -8.72 27.09
CA GLN A 316 -187.06 -8.68 26.05
C GLN A 316 -185.81 -9.50 26.42
N ALA A 317 -185.90 -10.40 27.40
CA ALA A 317 -184.77 -11.27 27.77
C ALA A 317 -184.60 -12.51 26.87
N ASP A 318 -185.69 -13.03 26.29
CA ASP A 318 -185.73 -14.45 25.89
C ASP A 318 -185.94 -14.74 24.38
N LEU A 319 -185.89 -13.74 23.48
CA LEU A 319 -186.26 -13.96 22.06
C LEU A 319 -185.16 -13.86 20.98
N GLU A 320 -184.05 -13.14 21.17
CA GLU A 320 -183.00 -13.01 20.12
C GLU A 320 -181.60 -13.37 20.61
N CYS A 321 -181.51 -14.53 21.27
CA CYS A 321 -180.31 -15.35 21.16
C CYS A 321 -180.11 -15.80 19.70
N LEU A 322 -178.83 -15.91 19.26
CA LEU A 322 -178.35 -16.51 18.00
C LEU A 322 -178.26 -15.64 16.72
N GLN A 323 -177.50 -14.52 16.74
CA GLN A 323 -176.81 -14.06 15.51
C GLN A 323 -175.46 -13.31 15.73
N GLN A 324 -174.42 -14.10 16.00
CA GLN A 324 -173.02 -14.01 15.47
C GLN A 324 -172.19 -12.69 15.56
N SER A 325 -171.08 -12.74 16.34
CA SER A 325 -169.65 -12.45 15.99
C SER A 325 -169.21 -11.09 15.32
N PRO A 326 -167.92 -10.65 15.35
CA PRO A 326 -166.72 -11.10 16.09
C PRO A 326 -165.94 -9.98 16.84
N SER A 327 -164.87 -10.35 17.57
CA SER A 327 -163.46 -9.89 17.36
C SER A 327 -162.59 -9.85 18.63
N LYS A 328 -161.31 -10.25 18.49
CA LYS A 328 -160.29 -10.33 19.56
C LYS A 328 -158.92 -9.81 19.06
N SER A 329 -158.80 -8.56 18.60
CA SER A 329 -157.53 -8.04 18.06
C SER A 329 -156.71 -7.16 19.02
N SER A 330 -157.36 -6.31 19.84
CA SER A 330 -156.70 -5.20 20.56
C SER A 330 -155.59 -5.55 21.56
N ALA A 331 -155.41 -6.83 21.93
CA ALA A 331 -154.41 -7.24 22.93
C ALA A 331 -153.03 -7.60 22.33
N LYS A 332 -152.94 -7.84 21.01
CA LYS A 332 -151.66 -8.20 20.37
C LYS A 332 -150.82 -6.98 20.02
N ASP A 333 -151.47 -5.90 19.60
CA ASP A 333 -150.79 -4.71 19.06
C ASP A 333 -149.93 -4.00 20.13
N LEU A 334 -150.41 -3.94 21.37
CA LEU A 334 -149.65 -3.40 22.52
C LEU A 334 -148.35 -4.19 22.81
N GLN A 335 -148.37 -5.53 22.72
CA GLN A 335 -147.16 -6.34 22.91
C GLN A 335 -146.15 -6.20 21.76
N PHE A 336 -146.62 -5.93 20.54
CA PHE A 336 -145.73 -5.63 19.42
C PHE A 336 -145.11 -4.24 19.56
N GLU A 337 -145.85 -3.23 20.02
CA GLU A 337 -145.32 -1.88 20.20
C GLU A 337 -144.25 -1.81 21.31
N GLU A 338 -144.45 -2.53 22.41
CA GLU A 338 -143.47 -2.62 23.50
C GLU A 338 -142.17 -3.31 23.04
N ARG A 339 -142.26 -4.44 22.33
CA ARG A 339 -141.11 -5.09 21.68
C ARG A 339 -140.43 -4.19 20.64
N LEU A 340 -141.17 -3.36 19.92
CA LEU A 340 -140.60 -2.40 18.97
C LEU A 340 -139.78 -1.32 19.69
N LYS A 341 -140.20 -0.91 20.89
CA LYS A 341 -139.48 0.05 21.73
C LYS A 341 -138.19 -0.55 22.32
N THR A 342 -138.22 -1.79 22.83
CA THR A 342 -137.00 -2.46 23.33
C THR A 342 -135.98 -2.69 22.20
N MET A 343 -136.42 -3.22 21.05
CA MET A 343 -135.56 -3.42 19.87
C MET A 343 -134.97 -2.11 19.31
N LYS A 344 -135.67 -0.98 19.43
CA LYS A 344 -135.14 0.34 19.08
C LYS A 344 -134.09 0.81 20.10
N MET A 345 -134.32 0.58 21.39
CA MET A 345 -133.36 0.93 22.44
C MET A 345 -132.08 0.10 22.31
N GLU A 346 -132.19 -1.21 22.11
CA GLU A 346 -131.05 -2.11 21.83
C GLU A 346 -130.30 -1.69 20.56
N ASN A 347 -130.98 -1.36 19.46
CA ASN A 347 -130.33 -0.81 18.27
C ASN A 347 -129.60 0.51 18.54
N SER A 348 -130.14 1.40 19.37
CA SER A 348 -129.47 2.65 19.73
C SER A 348 -128.21 2.40 20.57
N GLN A 349 -128.25 1.44 21.49
CA GLN A 349 -127.10 1.02 22.30
C GLN A 349 -126.04 0.33 21.43
N LEU A 350 -126.43 -0.60 20.57
CA LEU A 350 -125.55 -1.25 19.60
C LEU A 350 -124.92 -0.24 18.63
N ALA A 351 -125.66 0.77 18.16
CA ALA A 351 -125.11 1.84 17.35
C ALA A 351 -124.08 2.69 18.11
N SER A 352 -124.33 3.00 19.39
CA SER A 352 -123.36 3.72 20.23
C SER A 352 -122.09 2.90 20.48
N SER A 353 -122.23 1.59 20.73
CA SER A 353 -121.12 0.65 20.88
C SER A 353 -120.31 0.51 19.58
N ARG A 354 -120.99 0.36 18.44
CA ARG A 354 -120.37 0.33 17.10
C ARG A 354 -119.57 1.60 16.83
N ASN A 355 -120.10 2.77 17.16
CA ASN A 355 -119.41 4.05 16.99
C ASN A 355 -118.21 4.19 17.94
N SER A 356 -118.29 3.65 19.16
CA SER A 356 -117.16 3.60 20.11
C SER A 356 -116.03 2.70 19.61
N LEU A 357 -116.37 1.46 19.22
CA LEU A 357 -115.43 0.51 18.60
C LEU A 357 -114.82 1.05 17.31
N GLN A 358 -115.60 1.75 16.49
CA GLN A 358 -115.09 2.38 15.26
C GLN A 358 -114.10 3.52 15.57
N ARG A 359 -114.30 4.31 16.64
CA ARG A 359 -113.28 5.27 17.11
C ARG A 359 -112.01 4.58 17.62
N GLN A 360 -112.15 3.52 18.40
CA GLN A 360 -110.99 2.75 18.90
C GLN A 360 -110.19 2.13 17.75
N LEU A 361 -110.87 1.58 16.73
CA LEU A 361 -110.24 1.07 15.51
C LEU A 361 -109.47 2.17 14.77
N GLU A 362 -110.05 3.37 14.64
CA GLU A 362 -109.40 4.50 13.95
C GLU A 362 -108.16 5.00 14.71
N LEU A 363 -108.21 5.00 16.05
CA LEU A 363 -107.10 5.39 16.91
C LEU A 363 -105.95 4.36 16.84
N VAL A 364 -106.28 3.06 16.87
CA VAL A 364 -105.29 1.97 16.67
C VAL A 364 -104.66 2.00 15.28
N LYS A 365 -105.39 2.43 14.22
CA LYS A 365 -104.78 2.65 12.90
C LYS A 365 -103.77 3.80 12.94
N GLN A 366 -104.12 4.92 13.57
CA GLN A 366 -103.19 6.06 13.71
C GLN A 366 -101.94 5.66 14.49
N ASP A 367 -102.10 4.91 15.59
CA ASP A 367 -100.97 4.36 16.35
C ASP A 367 -100.11 3.42 15.49
N LEU A 368 -100.72 2.52 14.71
CA LEU A 368 -100.01 1.62 13.79
C LEU A 368 -99.23 2.39 12.72
N GLU A 369 -99.82 3.42 12.11
CA GLU A 369 -99.13 4.30 11.17
C GLU A 369 -97.96 5.05 11.82
N THR A 370 -98.12 5.51 13.07
CA THR A 370 -97.01 6.18 13.79
C THR A 370 -95.88 5.19 14.10
N LEU A 371 -96.19 3.96 14.51
CA LEU A 371 -95.20 2.89 14.69
C LEU A 371 -94.49 2.54 13.38
N GLN A 372 -95.21 2.49 12.26
CA GLN A 372 -94.62 2.24 10.94
C GLN A 372 -93.65 3.34 10.53
N ARG A 373 -94.01 4.62 10.74
CA ARG A 373 -93.11 5.76 10.50
C ARG A 373 -91.88 5.70 11.41
N LEU A 374 -92.07 5.40 12.70
CA LEU A 374 -90.96 5.29 13.66
C LEU A 374 -90.02 4.11 13.32
N HIS A 375 -90.57 2.98 12.85
CA HIS A 375 -89.79 1.83 12.41
C HIS A 375 -89.04 2.12 11.09
N ALA A 376 -89.62 2.87 10.17
CA ALA A 376 -88.93 3.33 8.97
C ALA A 376 -87.73 4.21 9.36
N GLN A 377 -87.96 5.20 10.21
CA GLN A 377 -86.92 6.11 10.71
C GLN A 377 -85.80 5.36 11.47
N LEU A 378 -86.16 4.39 12.33
CA LEU A 378 -85.18 3.54 13.02
C LEU A 378 -84.35 2.67 12.06
N ASN A 379 -84.94 2.23 10.94
CA ASN A 379 -84.21 1.50 9.89
C ASN A 379 -83.25 2.43 9.14
N ASP A 380 -83.67 3.65 8.84
CA ASP A 380 -82.83 4.66 8.18
C ASP A 380 -81.65 5.06 9.08
N ASP A 381 -81.90 5.36 10.36
CA ASP A 381 -80.86 5.63 11.37
C ASP A 381 -79.88 4.46 11.49
N LYS A 382 -80.38 3.22 11.49
CA LYS A 382 -79.56 2.01 11.51
C LYS A 382 -78.72 1.84 10.24
N ALA A 383 -79.23 2.23 9.07
CA ALA A 383 -78.48 2.19 7.82
C ALA A 383 -77.37 3.26 7.81
N VAL A 384 -77.67 4.48 8.27
CA VAL A 384 -76.69 5.57 8.40
C VAL A 384 -75.59 5.19 9.40
N LEU A 385 -75.94 4.71 10.59
CA LEU A 385 -74.97 4.21 11.57
C LEU A 385 -74.14 3.05 11.02
N GLY A 386 -74.75 2.14 10.24
CA GLY A 386 -74.05 1.07 9.55
C GLY A 386 -72.99 1.59 8.57
N SER A 387 -73.33 2.60 7.76
CA SER A 387 -72.40 3.24 6.82
C SER A 387 -71.24 3.94 7.55
N SER A 388 -71.54 4.73 8.58
CA SER A 388 -70.52 5.44 9.39
C SER A 388 -69.56 4.47 10.10
N VAL A 389 -70.06 3.34 10.61
CA VAL A 389 -69.21 2.29 11.19
C VAL A 389 -68.28 1.67 10.15
N GLU A 390 -68.73 1.47 8.90
CA GLU A 390 -67.89 0.90 7.86
C GLU A 390 -66.85 1.92 7.34
N GLU A 391 -67.21 3.20 7.22
CA GLU A 391 -66.27 4.30 6.97
C GLU A 391 -65.18 4.38 8.05
N LEU A 392 -65.57 4.33 9.33
CA LEU A 392 -64.63 4.32 10.46
C LEU A 392 -63.72 3.09 10.45
N LYS A 393 -64.18 1.91 10.00
CA LYS A 393 -63.32 0.73 9.81
C LYS A 393 -62.32 0.94 8.66
N VAL A 394 -62.75 1.51 7.53
CA VAL A 394 -61.87 1.81 6.39
C VAL A 394 -60.81 2.83 6.81
N TYR A 395 -61.20 3.90 7.51
CA TYR A 395 -60.28 4.89 8.06
C TYR A 395 -59.28 4.26 9.04
N ASN A 396 -59.74 3.42 9.98
CA ASN A 396 -58.84 2.72 10.91
C ASN A 396 -57.86 1.76 10.20
N ARG A 397 -58.27 1.07 9.14
CA ARG A 397 -57.34 0.27 8.32
C ARG A 397 -56.29 1.15 7.65
N SER A 398 -56.72 2.23 7.01
CA SER A 398 -55.82 3.18 6.35
C SER A 398 -54.81 3.80 7.35
N LEU A 399 -55.27 4.19 8.54
CA LEU A 399 -54.41 4.72 9.59
C LEU A 399 -53.39 3.68 10.08
N LYS A 400 -53.82 2.43 10.28
CA LYS A 400 -52.94 1.32 10.67
C LYS A 400 -51.88 1.02 9.60
N ASP A 401 -52.26 1.03 8.32
CA ASP A 401 -51.34 0.83 7.21
C ASP A 401 -50.33 1.99 7.11
N HIS A 402 -50.75 3.22 7.42
CA HIS A 402 -49.86 4.40 7.46
C HIS A 402 -48.85 4.29 8.61
N ILE A 403 -49.29 3.93 9.81
CA ILE A 403 -48.42 3.68 10.97
C ILE A 403 -47.43 2.55 10.68
N GLN A 404 -47.86 1.46 10.02
CA GLN A 404 -46.97 0.36 9.64
C GLN A 404 -45.91 0.80 8.63
N LYS A 405 -46.28 1.64 7.64
CA LYS A 405 -45.31 2.22 6.69
C LYS A 405 -44.28 3.11 7.39
N GLN A 406 -44.73 4.03 8.24
CA GLN A 406 -43.85 4.90 9.02
C GLN A 406 -42.92 4.10 9.95
N SER A 407 -43.41 3.03 10.59
CA SER A 407 -42.59 2.12 11.38
C SER A 407 -41.52 1.42 10.53
N ASN A 408 -41.87 0.93 9.35
CA ASN A 408 -40.91 0.29 8.44
C ASN A 408 -39.87 1.30 7.92
N GLU A 409 -40.27 2.53 7.60
CA GLU A 409 -39.37 3.61 7.17
C GLU A 409 -38.42 4.05 8.29
N MET A 410 -38.92 4.12 9.54
CA MET A 410 -38.10 4.40 10.71
C MET A 410 -37.04 3.33 10.92
N ASN A 411 -37.42 2.04 10.90
CA ASN A 411 -36.49 0.93 11.05
C ASN A 411 -35.41 0.92 9.94
N LEU A 412 -35.79 1.24 8.70
CA LEU A 412 -34.85 1.35 7.57
C LEU A 412 -33.88 2.53 7.72
N MET A 413 -34.32 3.66 8.31
CA MET A 413 -33.43 4.77 8.64
C MET A 413 -32.50 4.42 9.81
N GLU A 414 -32.99 3.66 10.79
CA GLU A 414 -32.20 3.19 11.93
C GLU A 414 -31.09 2.21 11.49
N GLU A 415 -31.39 1.30 10.54
CA GLU A 415 -30.40 0.42 9.89
C GLU A 415 -29.36 1.21 9.07
N LYS A 416 -29.79 2.24 8.33
CA LYS A 416 -28.88 3.14 7.60
C LYS A 416 -27.99 3.98 8.52
N LEU A 417 -28.52 4.40 9.67
CA LEU A 417 -27.72 5.08 10.69
C LEU A 417 -26.72 4.12 11.32
N ALA A 418 -27.11 2.88 11.61
CA ALA A 418 -26.20 1.85 12.13
C ALA A 418 -25.05 1.56 11.15
N THR A 419 -25.34 1.34 9.87
CA THR A 419 -24.30 1.14 8.84
C THR A 419 -23.38 2.36 8.71
N LEU A 420 -23.93 3.57 8.64
CA LEU A 420 -23.13 4.81 8.58
C LEU A 420 -22.28 5.03 9.85
N THR A 421 -22.73 4.61 11.03
CA THR A 421 -21.90 4.66 12.25
C THR A 421 -20.74 3.68 12.21
N VAL A 422 -20.91 2.49 11.61
CA VAL A 422 -19.81 1.53 11.41
C VAL A 422 -18.80 2.09 10.41
N GLU A 423 -19.24 2.58 9.26
CA GLU A 423 -18.37 3.23 8.27
C GLU A 423 -17.60 4.42 8.87
N HIS A 424 -18.25 5.24 9.71
CA HIS A 424 -17.55 6.33 10.42
C HIS A 424 -16.48 5.78 11.38
N THR A 425 -16.74 4.71 12.13
CA THR A 425 -15.72 4.13 13.01
C THR A 425 -14.55 3.52 12.23
N GLU A 426 -14.82 2.84 11.12
CA GLU A 426 -13.78 2.27 10.25
C GLU A 426 -12.89 3.39 9.65
N LEU A 427 -13.48 4.45 9.10
CA LEU A 427 -12.71 5.61 8.62
C LEU A 427 -11.91 6.28 9.74
N GLN A 428 -12.48 6.38 10.96
CA GLN A 428 -11.79 6.97 12.10
C GLN A 428 -10.58 6.13 12.56
N ASP A 429 -10.65 4.81 12.44
CA ASP A 429 -9.53 3.92 12.73
C ASP A 429 -8.47 3.96 11.61
N ASP A 430 -8.88 4.02 10.34
CA ASP A 430 -7.98 4.24 9.19
C ASP A 430 -7.22 5.57 9.31
N PHE A 431 -7.90 6.67 9.69
CA PHE A 431 -7.24 7.96 9.95
C PHE A 431 -6.22 7.88 11.08
N GLN A 432 -6.50 7.12 12.15
CA GLN A 432 -5.53 6.89 13.23
C GLN A 432 -4.34 6.04 12.76
N HIS A 433 -4.57 5.01 11.94
CA HIS A 433 -3.52 4.16 11.39
C HIS A 433 -2.57 4.96 10.48
N ILE A 434 -3.12 5.71 9.52
CA ILE A 434 -2.36 6.57 8.60
C ILE A 434 -1.55 7.62 9.39
N PHE A 435 -2.10 8.18 10.47
CA PHE A 435 -1.38 9.12 11.33
C PHE A 435 -0.18 8.45 12.03
N GLN A 436 -0.36 7.24 12.57
CA GLN A 436 0.71 6.48 13.19
C GLN A 436 1.81 6.08 12.19
N GLU A 437 1.45 5.66 10.97
CA GLU A 437 2.40 5.40 9.90
C GLU A 437 3.17 6.66 9.50
N ASN A 438 2.50 7.81 9.43
CA ASN A 438 3.15 9.09 9.10
C ASN A 438 4.21 9.47 10.15
N ASP A 439 3.90 9.36 11.44
CA ASP A 439 4.88 9.61 12.51
C ASP A 439 6.02 8.57 12.51
N GLN A 440 5.77 7.30 12.16
CA GLN A 440 6.83 6.31 11.97
C GLN A 440 7.74 6.63 10.77
N LEU A 441 7.16 7.02 9.63
CA LEU A 441 7.91 7.46 8.44
C LEU A 441 8.73 8.73 8.71
N LYS A 442 8.16 9.67 9.47
CA LYS A 442 8.86 10.89 9.92
C LYS A 442 10.03 10.58 10.84
N ASN A 443 9.85 9.64 11.78
CA ASN A 443 10.93 9.20 12.68
C ASN A 443 12.05 8.45 11.94
N THR A 444 11.71 7.57 11.00
CA THR A 444 12.71 6.87 10.16
C THR A 444 13.42 7.83 9.21
N ASN A 445 12.71 8.78 8.59
CA ASN A 445 13.32 9.84 7.78
C ASN A 445 14.29 10.70 8.60
N ASN A 446 13.90 11.14 9.81
CA ASN A 446 14.79 11.89 10.71
C ASN A 446 16.05 11.08 11.10
N SER A 447 15.94 9.75 11.22
CA SER A 447 17.07 8.85 11.47
C SER A 447 18.00 8.76 10.25
N LEU A 448 17.44 8.57 9.05
CA LEU A 448 18.19 8.51 7.80
C LEU A 448 18.90 9.84 7.48
N VAL A 449 18.25 10.98 7.74
CA VAL A 449 18.87 12.31 7.58
C VAL A 449 20.07 12.49 8.51
N ARG A 450 20.01 12.00 9.76
CA ARG A 450 21.17 12.01 10.67
C ARG A 450 22.32 11.15 10.13
N GLN A 451 22.02 9.91 9.73
CA GLN A 451 23.03 9.01 9.12
C GLN A 451 23.66 9.60 7.86
N MET A 452 22.87 10.31 7.03
CA MET A 452 23.38 11.01 5.86
C MET A 452 24.37 12.11 6.24
N VAL A 453 24.04 12.94 7.24
CA VAL A 453 24.94 13.99 7.75
C VAL A 453 26.20 13.39 8.37
N ASP A 454 26.10 12.31 9.13
CA ASP A 454 27.25 11.62 9.71
C ASP A 454 28.20 11.09 8.62
N LEU A 455 27.65 10.47 7.57
CA LEU A 455 28.41 9.98 6.41
C LEU A 455 29.02 11.13 5.56
N GLU A 456 28.33 12.26 5.42
CA GLU A 456 28.89 13.46 4.77
C GLU A 456 30.08 14.03 5.55
N VAL A 457 30.01 14.01 6.89
CA VAL A 457 31.10 14.41 7.77
C VAL A 457 32.27 13.43 7.66
N GLU A 458 32.02 12.12 7.70
CA GLU A 458 33.08 11.12 7.48
C GLU A 458 33.77 11.28 6.11
N LEU A 459 32.98 11.50 5.05
CA LEU A 459 33.50 11.71 3.69
C LEU A 459 34.42 12.93 3.62
N LYS A 460 34.05 14.05 4.24
CA LYS A 460 34.91 15.25 4.33
C LYS A 460 36.25 14.93 5.01
N HIS A 461 36.23 14.26 6.16
CA HIS A 461 37.47 13.84 6.83
C HIS A 461 38.33 12.89 5.98
N LYS A 462 37.73 12.00 5.18
CA LYS A 462 38.50 11.15 4.24
C LYS A 462 39.13 11.97 3.12
N LEU A 463 38.41 12.94 2.55
CA LEU A 463 38.94 13.84 1.51
C LEU A 463 40.10 14.71 2.06
N GLU A 464 39.96 15.26 3.26
CA GLU A 464 41.03 16.00 3.94
C GLU A 464 42.27 15.11 4.19
N ARG A 465 42.09 13.85 4.59
CA ARG A 465 43.22 12.93 4.76
C ARG A 465 43.87 12.54 3.43
N ILE A 466 43.11 12.44 2.33
CA ILE A 466 43.67 12.23 0.99
C ILE A 466 44.52 13.43 0.58
N ALA A 467 44.00 14.66 0.70
CA ALA A 467 44.75 15.87 0.38
C ALA A 467 46.05 16.02 1.22
N ALA A 468 46.00 15.64 2.51
CA ALA A 468 47.20 15.60 3.36
C ALA A 468 48.23 14.55 2.87
N LEU A 469 47.79 13.35 2.48
CA LEU A 469 48.66 12.30 1.94
C LEU A 469 49.23 12.66 0.56
N GLU A 470 48.47 13.37 -0.27
CA GLU A 470 48.96 13.92 -1.55
C GLU A 470 50.05 14.96 -1.32
N ALA A 471 49.87 15.87 -0.35
CA ALA A 471 50.91 16.81 0.07
C ALA A 471 52.16 16.07 0.58
N GLU A 472 52.02 15.11 1.50
CA GLU A 472 53.12 14.25 1.97
C GLU A 472 53.85 13.59 0.78
N HIS A 473 53.12 12.98 -0.15
CA HIS A 473 53.68 12.34 -1.35
C HIS A 473 54.46 13.32 -2.24
N THR A 474 53.95 14.52 -2.50
CA THR A 474 54.66 15.52 -3.32
C THR A 474 55.99 15.95 -2.68
N THR A 475 56.04 16.14 -1.36
CA THR A 475 57.30 16.49 -0.67
C THR A 475 58.34 15.37 -0.73
N VAL A 476 57.90 14.11 -0.57
CA VAL A 476 58.78 12.93 -0.71
C VAL A 476 59.26 12.79 -2.15
N TYR A 477 58.38 12.99 -3.14
CA TYR A 477 58.73 12.94 -4.56
C TYR A 477 59.78 14.01 -4.92
N GLN A 478 59.60 15.26 -4.49
CA GLN A 478 60.60 16.33 -4.65
C GLN A 478 61.95 15.97 -4.00
N ARG A 479 61.94 15.35 -2.81
CA ARG A 479 63.16 14.87 -2.15
C ARG A 479 63.86 13.76 -2.94
N CYS A 480 63.11 12.83 -3.54
CA CYS A 480 63.65 11.79 -4.40
C CYS A 480 64.29 12.38 -5.67
N GLU A 481 63.64 13.33 -6.34
CA GLU A 481 64.19 14.04 -7.50
C GLU A 481 65.49 14.80 -7.14
N MET A 482 65.53 15.51 -6.01
CA MET A 482 66.76 16.17 -5.54
C MET A 482 67.90 15.18 -5.28
N LEU A 483 67.62 14.05 -4.62
CA LEU A 483 68.62 13.01 -4.37
C LEU A 483 69.10 12.33 -5.67
N TYR A 484 68.21 12.11 -6.63
CA TYR A 484 68.56 11.61 -7.96
C TYR A 484 69.45 12.60 -8.73
N GLY A 485 69.11 13.88 -8.70
CA GLY A 485 69.92 14.97 -9.25
C GLY A 485 71.31 15.09 -8.60
N MET A 486 71.40 14.89 -7.28
CA MET A 486 72.70 14.87 -6.58
C MET A 486 73.52 13.63 -6.94
N ASN A 487 72.90 12.45 -7.00
CA ASN A 487 73.61 11.21 -7.31
C ASN A 487 74.12 11.19 -8.77
N THR A 488 73.34 11.70 -9.72
CA THR A 488 73.78 11.83 -11.13
C THR A 488 74.94 12.82 -11.30
N ARG A 489 75.00 13.90 -10.50
CA ARG A 489 76.18 14.80 -10.42
C ARG A 489 77.40 14.07 -9.86
N LEU A 490 77.29 13.43 -8.70
CA LEU A 490 78.38 12.66 -8.08
C LEU A 490 78.91 11.56 -9.02
N ASP A 491 78.04 10.88 -9.77
CA ASP A 491 78.47 9.88 -10.74
C ASP A 491 79.11 10.49 -12.00
N SER A 492 78.85 11.76 -12.31
CA SER A 492 79.58 12.50 -13.36
C SER A 492 80.97 12.94 -12.89
N GLU A 493 81.09 13.40 -11.65
CA GLU A 493 82.36 13.76 -11.01
C GLU A 493 83.27 12.52 -10.90
N LYS A 494 82.77 11.40 -10.36
CA LYS A 494 83.49 10.11 -10.31
C LYS A 494 83.90 9.57 -11.69
N ARG A 495 83.23 9.99 -12.77
CA ARG A 495 83.61 9.62 -14.15
C ARG A 495 84.74 10.52 -14.64
N ALA A 496 84.63 11.84 -14.42
CA ALA A 496 85.69 12.80 -14.74
C ALA A 496 87.00 12.51 -13.97
N GLU A 497 86.93 12.18 -12.67
CA GLU A 497 88.11 11.77 -11.88
C GLU A 497 88.78 10.51 -12.44
N ARG A 498 88.00 9.51 -12.86
CA ARG A 498 88.52 8.29 -13.49
C ARG A 498 89.19 8.57 -14.84
N GLU A 499 88.64 9.50 -15.62
CA GLU A 499 89.24 9.95 -16.87
C GLU A 499 90.55 10.70 -16.63
N GLN A 500 90.59 11.61 -15.64
CA GLN A 500 91.83 12.27 -15.21
C GLN A 500 92.90 11.27 -14.76
N TYR A 501 92.54 10.28 -13.93
CA TYR A 501 93.45 9.22 -13.51
C TYR A 501 93.96 8.38 -14.70
N SER A 502 93.09 8.02 -15.64
CA SER A 502 93.47 7.29 -16.85
C SER A 502 94.44 8.11 -17.71
N ASN A 503 94.21 9.41 -17.85
CA ASN A 503 95.08 10.31 -18.60
C ASN A 503 96.46 10.45 -17.93
N LEU A 504 96.51 10.59 -16.61
CA LEU A 504 97.78 10.64 -15.86
C LEU A 504 98.56 9.32 -15.93
N LEU A 505 97.86 8.17 -15.86
CA LEU A 505 98.47 6.85 -16.05
C LEU A 505 99.04 6.68 -17.47
N ASN A 506 98.32 7.16 -18.49
CA ASN A 506 98.80 7.16 -19.86
C ASN A 506 100.05 8.06 -20.03
N GLN A 507 100.07 9.24 -19.42
CA GLN A 507 101.25 10.13 -19.41
C GLN A 507 102.45 9.47 -18.72
N TYR A 508 102.25 8.81 -17.57
CA TYR A 508 103.31 8.06 -16.88
C TYR A 508 103.86 6.92 -17.74
N ASN A 509 102.98 6.14 -18.37
CA ASN A 509 103.38 5.05 -19.26
C ASN A 509 104.13 5.56 -20.51
N GLN A 510 103.71 6.69 -21.07
CA GLN A 510 104.41 7.33 -22.19
C GLN A 510 105.80 7.81 -21.78
N LEU A 511 105.93 8.55 -20.68
CA LEU A 511 107.23 9.02 -20.17
C LEU A 511 108.18 7.86 -19.85
N MET A 512 107.64 6.74 -19.36
CA MET A 512 108.40 5.52 -19.12
C MET A 512 108.86 4.86 -20.43
N ALA A 513 108.04 4.88 -21.48
CA ALA A 513 108.41 4.41 -22.81
C ALA A 513 109.48 5.30 -23.45
N ASP A 514 109.32 6.62 -23.39
CA ASP A 514 110.29 7.60 -23.91
C ASP A 514 111.66 7.42 -23.22
N SER A 515 111.67 7.26 -21.89
CA SER A 515 112.89 6.95 -21.11
C SER A 515 113.54 5.62 -21.51
N LEU A 516 112.75 4.60 -21.83
CA LEU A 516 113.28 3.32 -22.35
C LEU A 516 113.86 3.48 -23.76
N ASP A 517 113.31 4.34 -24.61
CA ASP A 517 113.86 4.60 -25.95
C ASP A 517 115.11 5.49 -25.87
N ASP A 518 115.15 6.51 -25.01
CA ASP A 518 116.36 7.28 -24.69
C ASP A 518 117.50 6.36 -24.22
N THR A 519 117.23 5.43 -23.28
CA THR A 519 118.27 4.47 -22.86
C THR A 519 118.74 3.59 -24.00
N LYS A 520 117.87 3.13 -24.93
CA LYS A 520 118.32 2.40 -26.13
C LYS A 520 119.24 3.26 -26.98
N HIS A 521 118.88 4.51 -27.25
CA HIS A 521 119.72 5.44 -28.01
C HIS A 521 121.08 5.72 -27.33
N PHE A 522 121.14 5.80 -26.01
CA PHE A 522 122.42 5.88 -25.30
C PHE A 522 123.28 4.62 -25.49
N HIS A 523 122.72 3.42 -25.40
CA HIS A 523 123.45 2.17 -25.66
C HIS A 523 123.88 2.02 -27.13
N GLU A 524 123.06 2.47 -28.09
CA GLU A 524 123.41 2.52 -29.51
C GLU A 524 124.60 3.46 -29.76
N ASN A 525 124.57 4.65 -29.15
CA ASN A 525 125.69 5.60 -29.21
C ASN A 525 126.95 5.04 -28.53
N GLU A 526 126.85 4.45 -27.35
CA GLU A 526 127.97 3.77 -26.67
C GLU A 526 128.58 2.68 -27.56
N LYS A 527 127.75 1.85 -28.19
CA LYS A 527 128.18 0.83 -29.15
C LYS A 527 128.91 1.45 -30.35
N MET A 528 128.38 2.52 -30.94
CA MET A 528 129.03 3.25 -32.04
C MET A 528 130.39 3.83 -31.62
N TYR A 529 130.50 4.40 -30.42
CA TYR A 529 131.77 4.89 -29.89
C TYR A 529 132.76 3.76 -29.62
N MET A 530 132.31 2.63 -29.08
CA MET A 530 133.13 1.42 -28.88
C MET A 530 133.61 0.83 -30.20
N GLU A 531 132.75 0.75 -31.22
CA GLU A 531 133.13 0.36 -32.58
C GLU A 531 134.19 1.32 -33.16
N LYS A 532 134.07 2.64 -32.92
CA LYS A 532 135.07 3.62 -33.36
C LYS A 532 136.39 3.52 -32.60
N ILE A 533 136.36 3.27 -31.29
CA ILE A 533 137.55 3.00 -30.47
C ILE A 533 138.26 1.73 -30.99
N ASN A 534 137.53 0.65 -31.26
CA ASN A 534 138.07 -0.58 -31.82
C ASN A 534 138.66 -0.36 -33.23
N GLU A 535 138.07 0.50 -34.05
CA GLU A 535 138.64 0.89 -35.35
C GLU A 535 139.94 1.70 -35.19
N LEU A 536 139.98 2.66 -34.27
CA LEU A 536 141.20 3.41 -33.93
C LEU A 536 142.29 2.50 -33.36
N GLN A 537 141.94 1.50 -32.55
CA GLN A 537 142.86 0.47 -32.07
C GLN A 537 143.43 -0.36 -33.24
N ARG A 538 142.59 -0.82 -34.18
CA ARG A 538 143.06 -1.53 -35.39
C ARG A 538 143.94 -0.66 -36.29
N LEU A 539 143.68 0.65 -36.38
CA LEU A 539 144.53 1.58 -37.11
C LEU A 539 145.86 1.82 -36.39
N LYS A 540 145.84 1.89 -35.05
CA LYS A 540 147.04 1.92 -34.20
C LYS A 540 147.86 0.64 -34.36
N GLU A 541 147.25 -0.55 -34.30
CA GLU A 541 147.91 -1.83 -34.56
C GLU A 541 148.54 -1.86 -35.95
N LYS A 542 147.84 -1.42 -37.00
CA LYS A 542 148.40 -1.32 -38.37
C LYS A 542 149.54 -0.31 -38.50
N LEU A 543 149.55 0.75 -37.69
CA LEU A 543 150.66 1.70 -37.60
C LEU A 543 151.84 1.07 -36.85
N GLU A 544 151.58 0.34 -35.76
CA GLU A 544 152.58 -0.42 -35.00
C GLU A 544 153.21 -1.54 -35.86
N GLU A 545 152.42 -2.27 -36.64
CA GLU A 545 152.89 -3.24 -37.65
C GLU A 545 153.73 -2.56 -38.74
N LYS A 546 153.34 -1.37 -39.23
CA LYS A 546 154.15 -0.61 -40.20
C LYS A 546 155.47 -0.12 -39.60
N ILE A 547 155.47 0.31 -38.34
CA ILE A 547 156.69 0.70 -37.61
C ILE A 547 157.59 -0.54 -37.43
N LEU A 548 157.04 -1.66 -36.96
CA LEU A 548 157.75 -2.93 -36.82
C LEU A 548 158.32 -3.43 -38.17
N ALA A 549 157.57 -3.30 -39.26
CA ALA A 549 158.03 -3.66 -40.61
C ALA A 549 159.16 -2.74 -41.12
N PHE A 550 159.17 -1.46 -40.73
CA PHE A 550 160.24 -0.52 -41.09
C PHE A 550 161.56 -0.80 -40.35
N TYR A 551 161.50 -1.45 -39.19
CA TYR A 551 162.67 -1.86 -38.38
C TYR A 551 162.99 -3.38 -38.47
N GLY A 552 162.29 -4.14 -39.32
CA GLY A 552 162.17 -5.60 -39.21
C GLY A 552 162.73 -6.45 -40.37
N LYS A 553 163.82 -6.05 -41.04
CA LYS A 553 164.49 -6.89 -42.07
C LYS A 553 165.86 -7.38 -41.58
N GLY A 554 165.85 -8.35 -40.66
CA GLY A 554 167.06 -8.90 -40.03
C GLY A 554 166.89 -10.27 -39.39
N ASN A 555 167.08 -11.32 -40.21
CA ASN A 555 167.39 -12.72 -39.88
C ASN A 555 166.42 -13.60 -39.04
N ASN A 556 166.41 -14.88 -39.44
CA ASN A 556 165.61 -15.97 -38.87
C ASN A 556 166.25 -16.60 -37.63
N SER A 557 165.42 -17.15 -36.73
CA SER A 557 165.70 -18.45 -36.09
C SER A 557 164.46 -19.10 -35.50
N THR A 558 164.22 -20.38 -35.81
CA THR A 558 163.41 -21.30 -35.01
C THR A 558 164.34 -22.30 -34.31
N PRO A 559 164.07 -22.69 -33.05
CA PRO A 559 163.79 -24.11 -32.80
C PRO A 559 162.74 -24.34 -31.68
N SER A 560 162.52 -25.61 -31.32
CA SER A 560 161.32 -26.07 -30.60
C SER A 560 161.55 -26.63 -29.17
N LYS A 561 160.43 -26.72 -28.43
CA LYS A 561 160.05 -27.78 -27.45
C LYS A 561 160.50 -27.71 -25.96
N LYS A 562 159.44 -27.82 -25.13
CA LYS A 562 159.28 -28.61 -23.87
C LYS A 562 159.60 -28.01 -22.49
N SER A 563 158.49 -27.70 -21.78
CA SER A 563 158.21 -28.09 -20.38
C SER A 563 158.88 -27.27 -19.25
N LYS A 564 158.30 -27.06 -18.05
CA LYS A 564 157.24 -27.76 -17.29
C LYS A 564 156.36 -26.84 -16.43
N LYS A 565 155.05 -27.18 -16.34
CA LYS A 565 154.15 -27.15 -15.16
C LYS A 565 153.75 -25.78 -14.51
N ASN A 566 152.50 -25.36 -14.76
CA ASN A 566 151.30 -25.39 -13.87
C ASN A 566 151.48 -25.37 -12.32
N PRO A 567 150.46 -24.97 -11.50
CA PRO A 567 149.02 -24.79 -11.85
C PRO A 567 148.27 -23.54 -11.26
N LEU A 568 147.02 -23.36 -11.75
CA LEU A 568 145.71 -23.08 -11.07
C LEU A 568 145.75 -22.66 -9.57
N SER A 569 144.92 -21.73 -9.08
CA SER A 569 143.43 -21.70 -9.12
C SER A 569 142.88 -20.27 -8.89
N ALA A 570 141.72 -19.78 -9.37
CA ALA A 570 140.56 -20.30 -10.11
C ALA A 570 139.45 -21.01 -9.29
N PHE A 571 138.17 -20.72 -9.63
CA PHE A 571 136.92 -21.43 -9.24
C PHE A 571 136.41 -21.23 -7.78
N THR A 572 135.11 -21.11 -7.43
CA THR A 572 133.82 -20.89 -8.16
C THR A 572 132.69 -20.53 -7.12
N PHE A 573 131.35 -20.48 -7.34
CA PHE A 573 130.44 -20.88 -8.44
C PHE A 573 129.16 -20.01 -8.52
N SER A 574 128.12 -20.53 -9.20
CA SER A 574 126.82 -19.92 -9.53
C SER A 574 125.64 -20.87 -9.18
N ASN A 575 124.41 -20.38 -9.38
CA ASN A 575 123.13 -21.12 -9.57
C ASN A 575 122.34 -21.68 -8.36
N LEU A 576 121.12 -21.13 -8.13
CA LEU A 576 119.78 -21.76 -8.29
C LEU A 576 118.71 -20.74 -7.83
N ARG A 577 117.80 -20.20 -8.66
CA ARG A 577 116.54 -20.73 -9.25
C ARG A 577 115.47 -21.20 -8.23
N LYS A 578 114.25 -20.63 -8.36
CA LYS A 578 112.98 -20.79 -7.58
C LYS A 578 112.93 -19.89 -6.33
N SER A 579 111.81 -19.23 -6.00
CA SER A 579 110.41 -19.52 -6.34
C SER A 579 109.72 -18.59 -7.36
N LEU A 580 108.71 -19.15 -8.01
CA LEU A 580 107.74 -18.52 -8.90
C LEU A 580 106.51 -18.02 -8.11
N MET A 581 105.65 -17.24 -8.77
CA MET A 581 104.19 -17.14 -8.54
C MET A 581 103.69 -16.68 -7.16
N LYS A 582 103.20 -15.43 -7.11
CA LYS A 582 101.75 -15.22 -7.15
C LYS A 582 101.34 -13.85 -7.67
N SER A 583 100.39 -13.86 -8.58
CA SER A 583 99.71 -12.69 -9.15
C SER A 583 98.59 -12.18 -8.22
N THR A 584 98.25 -10.91 -8.43
CA THR A 584 96.94 -10.24 -8.35
C THR A 584 95.69 -11.13 -8.61
N PRO A 585 94.45 -10.59 -8.49
CA PRO A 585 93.79 -9.86 -7.40
C PRO A 585 92.38 -10.49 -7.09
N GLU A 586 91.54 -9.88 -6.25
CA GLU A 586 90.04 -9.86 -6.24
C GLU A 586 89.50 -9.47 -4.83
N LYS A 587 88.49 -8.59 -4.67
CA LYS A 587 87.01 -8.87 -4.59
C LYS A 587 86.66 -10.03 -3.63
N GLU A 588 85.66 -9.95 -2.74
CA GLU A 588 84.47 -9.09 -2.71
C GLU A 588 83.78 -9.05 -1.31
N LYS A 589 83.16 -7.90 -0.96
CA LYS A 589 81.84 -7.78 -0.29
C LYS A 589 81.65 -8.23 1.20
N PRO A 590 80.48 -7.99 1.84
CA PRO A 590 80.44 -7.09 3.00
C PRO A 590 80.08 -7.78 4.32
N LYS A 591 80.20 -7.04 5.43
CA LYS A 591 79.39 -7.28 6.64
C LYS A 591 78.71 -6.00 7.10
N ALA A 592 77.40 -6.09 7.26
CA ALA A 592 76.60 -5.08 7.93
C ALA A 592 76.93 -5.06 9.42
N THR A 593 76.86 -3.89 10.03
CA THR A 593 76.56 -3.76 11.46
C THR A 593 75.75 -2.49 11.63
N GLU A 594 74.45 -2.66 11.87
CA GLU A 594 73.61 -1.60 12.40
C GLU A 594 74.11 -1.25 13.80
N GLN A 595 74.31 0.05 14.08
CA GLN A 595 74.10 0.66 15.39
C GLN A 595 74.32 2.18 15.27
N SER A 596 73.26 2.88 14.88
CA SER A 596 73.14 4.32 15.08
C SER A 596 72.45 4.57 16.41
N ASP A 597 73.23 4.77 17.47
CA ASP A 597 72.72 5.43 18.67
C ASP A 597 73.02 6.93 18.63
N LYS A 598 72.21 7.67 19.38
CA LYS A 598 72.06 9.13 19.34
C LYS A 598 73.36 9.89 19.62
N GLU A 599 73.52 11.04 18.98
CA GLU A 599 73.70 12.31 19.71
C GLU A 599 73.44 13.54 18.81
N THR A 600 72.80 14.56 19.37
CA THR A 600 72.69 15.92 18.83
C THR A 600 73.95 16.71 19.18
N PRO A 601 74.33 17.75 18.40
CA PRO A 601 73.87 19.07 18.81
C PRO A 601 73.53 20.07 17.69
N ASP A 602 72.58 20.90 18.05
CA ASP A 602 72.34 22.34 17.82
C ASP A 602 73.38 23.23 17.08
N ALA A 603 72.86 24.40 16.66
CA ALA A 603 73.47 25.66 16.24
C ALA A 603 73.60 25.94 14.73
N GLY A 604 72.91 26.99 14.27
CA GLY A 604 72.99 27.46 12.87
C GLY A 604 71.99 28.54 12.43
N SER A 605 71.65 29.52 13.29
CA SER A 605 70.81 30.66 12.88
C SER A 605 71.57 31.61 11.95
N ILE A 606 70.99 31.95 10.79
CA ILE A 606 71.26 33.21 10.06
C ILE A 606 69.92 33.80 9.58
N GLU A 607 69.80 35.12 9.71
CA GLU A 607 68.60 35.93 9.49
C GLU A 607 68.44 36.37 8.02
N SER A 608 67.39 37.17 7.78
CA SER A 608 67.06 37.91 6.53
C SER A 608 66.60 37.07 5.32
N ASP A 609 65.69 37.56 4.47
CA ASP A 609 65.25 38.95 4.30
C ASP A 609 63.75 39.11 3.98
N ALA A 610 63.24 40.34 4.10
CA ALA A 610 61.82 40.66 3.88
C ALA A 610 61.60 41.61 2.69
N SER A 611 60.67 41.25 1.81
CA SER A 611 59.96 42.16 0.88
C SER A 611 58.63 41.47 0.54
N SER A 612 57.46 41.96 0.97
CA SER A 612 56.79 43.17 0.50
C SER A 612 56.56 43.18 -1.01
N GLU A 613 55.35 42.77 -1.41
CA GLU A 613 54.57 43.50 -2.43
C GLU A 613 53.06 43.26 -2.17
N GLU A 614 52.30 44.34 -2.03
CA GLU A 614 50.84 44.32 -1.85
C GLU A 614 50.11 44.57 -3.19
N VAL A 615 48.79 44.38 -3.17
CA VAL A 615 47.79 44.94 -4.10
C VAL A 615 47.70 44.27 -5.48
N PHE A 616 46.65 43.47 -5.68
CA PHE A 616 45.60 43.89 -6.63
C PHE A 616 44.22 43.38 -6.18
N LEU A 617 43.22 44.27 -6.27
CA LEU A 617 41.81 44.04 -5.93
C LEU A 617 40.98 43.79 -7.20
N ASN A 618 39.81 43.14 -7.00
CA ASN A 618 38.71 42.99 -7.96
C ASN A 618 39.01 42.03 -9.15
N GLN A 619 38.03 41.37 -9.79
CA GLN A 619 36.59 41.64 -9.91
C GLN A 619 35.77 40.33 -10.00
N LEU A 620 34.50 40.37 -9.57
CA LEU A 620 33.45 39.44 -10.01
C LEU A 620 33.17 39.61 -11.52
N PRO A 621 32.58 38.59 -12.17
CA PRO A 621 31.36 38.87 -12.92
C PRO A 621 30.12 38.15 -12.36
N SER A 622 29.03 38.90 -12.28
CA SER A 622 27.65 38.38 -12.19
C SER A 622 27.11 38.10 -13.60
N GLU A 623 25.85 37.65 -13.67
CA GLU A 623 24.95 37.61 -14.83
C GLU A 623 25.15 36.44 -15.82
N ARG A 624 24.21 35.49 -15.78
CA ARG A 624 23.06 35.52 -16.71
C ARG A 624 21.81 34.89 -16.07
N GLU A 625 20.68 35.52 -16.38
CA GLU A 625 19.34 35.16 -15.94
C GLU A 625 18.64 34.24 -16.97
N ASP A 626 17.32 34.11 -16.84
CA ASP A 626 16.33 33.56 -17.78
C ASP A 626 16.10 32.02 -17.79
N SER A 627 15.20 31.58 -16.90
CA SER A 627 13.98 30.88 -17.35
C SER A 627 12.88 30.96 -16.29
N ASP A 628 11.79 31.66 -16.61
CA ASP A 628 10.66 31.88 -15.70
C ASP A 628 9.90 30.60 -15.33
N PHE A 629 9.50 30.49 -14.08
CA PHE A 629 8.36 29.66 -13.68
C PHE A 629 7.66 30.28 -12.45
N GLU A 630 6.74 31.21 -12.69
CA GLU A 630 5.86 31.74 -11.65
C GLU A 630 4.96 30.62 -11.11
N GLY A 631 5.05 30.38 -9.80
CA GLY A 631 4.17 29.49 -9.06
C GLY A 631 3.74 30.16 -7.77
N ASP A 632 2.52 30.72 -7.74
CA ASP A 632 1.98 31.49 -6.62
C ASP A 632 1.91 30.68 -5.32
N TYR A 633 2.86 30.93 -4.42
CA TYR A 633 2.75 30.50 -3.02
C TYR A 633 1.86 31.47 -2.23
N VAL A 634 0.56 31.20 -2.21
CA VAL A 634 -0.40 31.94 -1.38
C VAL A 634 -0.08 31.74 0.10
N ASN A 635 0.29 32.83 0.77
CA ASN A 635 0.49 32.89 2.21
C ASN A 635 -0.82 32.63 2.98
N LEU A 636 -0.98 31.42 3.53
CA LEU A 636 -2.01 31.12 4.53
C LEU A 636 -1.46 31.34 5.95
N ARG A 637 -1.48 32.59 6.39
CA ARG A 637 -1.22 32.99 7.78
C ARG A 637 -2.33 33.91 8.29
N ASN A 638 -2.82 33.64 9.50
CA ASN A 638 -3.74 34.46 10.31
C ASN A 638 -5.22 34.56 9.89
N TYR A 639 -6.02 33.55 10.27
CA TYR A 639 -7.29 33.71 10.97
C TYR A 639 -7.41 32.54 11.96
N GLY A 640 -7.90 32.64 13.19
CA GLY A 640 -8.30 33.82 13.96
C GLY A 640 -9.01 33.34 15.24
N ALA A 641 -8.56 33.75 16.43
CA ALA A 641 -9.23 33.38 17.68
C ALA A 641 -10.55 34.15 17.83
N ARG A 642 -11.68 33.46 18.09
CA ARG A 642 -12.88 33.90 18.84
C ARG A 642 -14.08 32.94 18.62
N ARG A 643 -14.22 31.94 19.51
CA ARG A 643 -15.36 31.78 20.42
C ARG A 643 -15.13 30.60 21.35
#